data_AF-A0A9R1NUT4-F1
#
_entry.id   AF-A0A9R1NUT4-F1
#
_cell.length_a   1.000
_cell.length_b   1.000
_cell.length_c   1.000
_cell.angle_alpha   90.00
_cell.angle_beta   90.00
_cell.angle_gamma   90.00
#
_symmetry.space_group_name_H-M   'P 1'
#
loop_
_entity.id
_entity.type
_entity.pdbx_description
1 polymer ?
#
loop_
_entity_poly.entity_id
_entity_poly.type
_entity_poly.pdbx_seq_one_letter_code
_entity_poly.pdbx_strand_id
1 'polypeptide(L)'
;MANAWKEKGDIDLAIRFYLTAIQLRPNFCDAWSNLASAYTRKGRLNEAAQCCKQALLLNPRLVDAHSNLGNLMKAQGLVQEAYACYLEAIRIDPHFAIAWSNLAGLFMEVGDLNKAMQYYKEAVKLKPSFADAHLNQGNVYKAMGMLQEAVACYQRALQARPDYAMAYGNLATIYYEQRQLDMAIHCYNQAILCDSRFVEAYNNMGNALKDAGRVEEAINCFQSCLVLQANHPQALTNLGNIYMEWNMISTAASFYKAAIAVTSGLSSPLNNLAVIYKQQGSYADAIACYTEVLRIDPTAADALVNRGNTFKEFGRVAEAIQDYIQAVTIRPNMAEAHANLASAYKDSGHQEAAIASYKQALCLRPDFPEVTCNLLHTLQSVCDWENRDTMFREVEEIIRRQIKMSLLPSVQPFHAIAYPIDPLLALEISRKYAVQCSLIASRFGLPPFVHPPPLPVKAEGKHGRLRVGYVSSDFGNHPLSHLMGSVFGMHDRDNVEVFCYALSQNDGTEWRQRIQAEAEHFIDVSAMTSDVIAKMINEDKIQVLINLNGYKGARNEIFAMQPAPIQVSYMGFPGTTGASYIDYLVTDEFVSPTRYAHIYSEKLVHLPHCYFVNDYKQKNCDVLSPVCPHKRSDYGLPKDKFIFACFNQLYKMDPEIFDTWCNIVKRVPNSVLWLLRFPATGEMRVKAHAAARGVSPDQIIFTDVAMKHEHIRRSELADLFLDTPLCNAHTTGTDILWAGLPMITLPLEKMATRVAGSLCLATGLGDEMIVSSTKEYEDRAVELATNPAKLQALTNKLKEIRLTCPLFDTARWVRNLDRAYFKMWNIYCSGRHPEPFKVKEDDSEFPYDR
;
A
#
# COMPACT_ATOMS: atom_id res chain seq x y z
N MET A 1 42.80 -30.06 -53.80
CA MET A 1 41.43 -30.63 -53.73
C MET A 1 40.83 -30.46 -52.33
N ALA A 2 41.48 -30.90 -51.25
CA ALA A 2 41.00 -30.72 -49.87
C ALA A 2 40.71 -29.25 -49.49
N ASN A 3 41.61 -28.31 -49.79
CA ASN A 3 41.40 -26.88 -49.54
C ASN A 3 40.16 -26.33 -50.26
N ALA A 4 39.94 -26.73 -51.52
CA ALA A 4 38.78 -26.28 -52.30
C ALA A 4 37.44 -26.78 -51.72
N TRP A 5 37.40 -28.01 -51.19
CA TRP A 5 36.22 -28.52 -50.50
C TRP A 5 36.00 -27.84 -49.14
N LYS A 6 37.08 -27.52 -48.42
CA LYS A 6 37.05 -26.73 -47.18
C LYS A 6 36.49 -25.32 -47.44
N GLU A 7 36.86 -24.70 -48.56
CA GLU A 7 36.34 -23.39 -48.99
C GLU A 7 34.87 -23.47 -49.42
N LYS A 8 34.45 -24.55 -50.09
CA LYS A 8 33.03 -24.82 -50.41
C LYS A 8 32.17 -25.22 -49.21
N GLY A 9 32.75 -25.35 -48.02
CA GLY A 9 32.04 -25.68 -46.79
C GLY A 9 31.78 -27.17 -46.56
N ASP A 10 32.16 -28.06 -47.48
CA ASP A 10 32.08 -29.52 -47.26
C ASP A 10 33.31 -30.00 -46.48
N ILE A 11 33.21 -29.86 -45.15
CA ILE A 11 34.29 -30.18 -44.23
C ILE A 11 34.54 -31.68 -44.13
N ASP A 12 33.52 -32.52 -44.26
CA ASP A 12 33.68 -33.97 -44.19
C ASP A 12 34.48 -34.48 -45.39
N LEU A 13 34.19 -33.97 -46.58
CA LEU A 13 34.92 -34.32 -47.79
C LEU A 13 36.34 -33.72 -47.77
N ALA A 14 36.51 -32.51 -47.25
CA ALA A 14 37.83 -31.92 -47.03
C ALA A 14 38.70 -32.77 -46.10
N ILE A 15 38.16 -33.23 -44.95
CA ILE A 15 38.84 -34.12 -44.00
C ILE A 15 39.29 -35.40 -44.70
N ARG A 16 38.41 -36.05 -45.47
CA ARG A 16 38.77 -37.27 -46.22
C ARG A 16 39.97 -37.03 -47.13
N PHE A 17 39.96 -35.95 -47.91
CA PHE A 17 41.06 -35.63 -48.81
C PHE A 17 42.35 -35.22 -48.09
N TYR A 18 42.30 -34.55 -46.94
CA TYR A 18 43.49 -34.30 -46.12
C TYR A 18 44.09 -35.60 -45.58
N LEU A 19 43.26 -36.53 -45.10
CA LEU A 19 43.73 -37.84 -44.65
C LEU A 19 44.38 -38.64 -45.78
N THR A 20 43.82 -38.63 -46.98
CA THR A 20 44.45 -39.25 -48.17
C THR A 20 45.79 -38.57 -48.51
N ALA A 21 45.88 -37.24 -48.42
CA ALA A 21 47.12 -36.52 -48.66
C ALA A 21 48.22 -36.89 -47.65
N ILE A 22 47.84 -37.09 -46.38
CA ILE A 22 48.74 -37.54 -45.30
C ILE A 22 49.16 -39.01 -45.51
N GLN A 23 48.26 -39.89 -45.96
CA GLN A 23 48.61 -41.28 -46.29
C GLN A 23 49.63 -41.38 -47.42
N LEU A 24 49.47 -40.56 -48.47
CA LEU A 24 50.39 -40.52 -49.61
C LEU A 24 51.73 -39.86 -49.27
N ARG A 25 51.74 -38.90 -48.35
CA ARG A 25 52.94 -38.21 -47.88
C ARG A 25 52.83 -37.91 -46.36
N PRO A 26 53.27 -38.84 -45.50
CA PRO A 26 53.16 -38.67 -44.04
C PRO A 26 53.85 -37.42 -43.49
N ASN A 27 54.94 -36.97 -44.14
CA ASN A 27 55.70 -35.78 -43.77
C ASN A 27 55.11 -34.46 -44.32
N PHE A 28 53.86 -34.48 -44.80
CA PHE A 28 53.22 -33.28 -45.36
C PHE A 28 52.63 -32.40 -44.25
N CYS A 29 53.49 -31.55 -43.68
CA CYS A 29 53.17 -30.68 -42.55
C CYS A 29 51.91 -29.80 -42.77
N ASP A 30 51.77 -29.18 -43.94
CA ASP A 30 50.60 -28.33 -44.24
C ASP A 30 49.28 -29.10 -44.27
N ALA A 31 49.30 -30.39 -44.65
CA ALA A 31 48.10 -31.23 -44.62
C ALA A 31 47.68 -31.54 -43.19
N TRP A 32 48.62 -31.77 -42.27
CA TRP A 32 48.34 -31.93 -40.84
C TRP A 32 47.77 -30.66 -40.22
N SER A 33 48.34 -29.49 -40.52
CA SER A 33 47.82 -28.19 -40.05
C SER A 33 46.43 -27.87 -40.60
N ASN A 34 46.19 -28.14 -41.89
CA ASN A 34 44.88 -27.93 -42.50
C ASN A 34 43.82 -28.93 -42.05
N LEU A 35 44.22 -30.17 -41.75
CA LEU A 35 43.35 -31.17 -41.12
C LEU A 35 42.95 -30.76 -39.71
N ALA A 36 43.88 -30.21 -38.92
CA ALA A 36 43.59 -29.67 -37.60
C ALA A 36 42.51 -28.58 -37.68
N SER A 37 42.67 -27.61 -38.59
CA SER A 37 41.68 -26.57 -38.85
C SER A 37 40.30 -27.14 -39.25
N ALA A 38 40.26 -28.22 -40.03
CA ALA A 38 39.02 -28.89 -40.40
C ALA A 38 38.35 -29.61 -39.21
N TYR A 39 39.12 -30.27 -38.35
CA TYR A 39 38.61 -30.88 -37.12
C TYR A 39 38.11 -29.84 -36.11
N THR A 40 38.77 -28.68 -35.99
CA THR A 40 38.29 -27.56 -35.18
C THR A 40 36.91 -27.11 -35.64
N ARG A 41 36.68 -26.95 -36.96
CA ARG A 41 35.37 -26.59 -37.51
C ARG A 41 34.27 -27.63 -37.25
N LYS A 42 34.64 -28.88 -36.95
CA LYS A 42 33.72 -29.98 -36.58
C LYS A 42 33.57 -30.16 -35.07
N GLY A 43 34.21 -29.32 -34.25
CA GLY A 43 34.20 -29.43 -32.79
C GLY A 43 35.04 -30.60 -32.24
N ARG A 44 35.85 -31.26 -33.08
CA ARG A 44 36.72 -32.37 -32.71
C ARG A 44 38.06 -31.86 -32.19
N LEU A 45 38.02 -31.23 -31.01
CA LEU A 45 39.14 -30.45 -30.46
C LEU A 45 40.37 -31.30 -30.14
N ASN A 46 40.16 -32.53 -29.66
CA ASN A 46 41.26 -33.45 -29.32
C ASN A 46 42.03 -33.91 -30.56
N GLU A 47 41.30 -34.30 -31.60
CA GLU A 47 41.90 -34.70 -32.88
C GLU A 47 42.56 -33.52 -33.58
N ALA A 48 41.97 -32.33 -33.49
CA ALA A 48 42.60 -31.10 -33.98
C ALA A 48 43.93 -30.82 -33.28
N ALA A 49 43.99 -30.93 -31.94
CA ALA A 49 45.19 -30.69 -31.17
C ALA A 49 46.29 -31.72 -31.48
N GLN A 50 45.92 -32.99 -31.67
CA GLN A 50 46.85 -34.03 -32.11
C GLN A 50 47.42 -33.72 -33.50
N CYS A 51 46.59 -33.29 -34.45
CA CYS A 51 47.03 -32.91 -35.78
C CYS A 51 47.99 -31.70 -35.75
N CYS A 52 47.72 -30.69 -34.93
CA CYS A 52 48.65 -29.57 -34.72
C CYS A 52 49.99 -30.04 -34.13
N LYS A 53 49.98 -30.92 -33.13
CA LYS A 53 51.21 -31.49 -32.54
C LYS A 53 52.01 -32.28 -33.56
N GLN A 54 51.36 -33.07 -34.42
CA GLN A 54 52.03 -33.79 -35.51
C GLN A 54 52.62 -32.84 -36.55
N ALA A 55 51.90 -31.76 -36.91
CA ALA A 55 52.45 -30.73 -37.79
C ALA A 55 53.72 -30.08 -37.19
N LEU A 56 53.70 -29.77 -35.89
CA LEU A 56 54.83 -29.16 -35.17
C LEU A 56 56.01 -30.12 -34.95
N LEU A 57 55.78 -31.43 -34.82
CA LEU A 57 56.85 -32.43 -34.81
C LEU A 57 57.59 -32.48 -36.14
N LEU A 58 56.87 -32.35 -37.26
CA LEU A 58 57.43 -32.35 -38.61
C LEU A 58 58.10 -31.02 -38.97
N ASN A 59 57.55 -29.90 -38.50
CA ASN A 59 58.12 -28.56 -38.67
C ASN A 59 57.87 -27.69 -37.42
N PRO A 60 58.85 -27.59 -36.50
CA PRO A 60 58.72 -26.78 -35.29
C PRO A 60 58.56 -25.27 -35.54
N ARG A 61 58.88 -24.78 -36.75
CA ARG A 61 58.79 -23.37 -37.13
C ARG A 61 57.47 -22.99 -37.81
N LEU A 62 56.47 -23.87 -37.81
CA LEU A 62 55.18 -23.58 -38.43
C LEU A 62 54.33 -22.68 -37.53
N VAL A 63 54.37 -21.37 -37.79
CA VAL A 63 53.71 -20.32 -36.97
C VAL A 63 52.20 -20.53 -36.85
N ASP A 64 51.51 -20.85 -37.95
CA ASP A 64 50.07 -21.10 -37.95
C ASP A 64 49.68 -22.28 -37.06
N ALA A 65 50.51 -23.34 -36.99
CA ALA A 65 50.24 -24.51 -36.17
C ALA A 65 50.40 -24.22 -34.66
N HIS A 66 51.38 -23.39 -34.27
CA HIS A 66 51.49 -22.90 -32.88
C HIS A 66 50.29 -22.05 -32.48
N SER A 67 49.87 -21.11 -33.32
CA SER A 67 48.68 -20.28 -33.06
C SER A 67 47.39 -21.10 -33.00
N ASN A 68 47.20 -22.05 -33.92
CA ASN A 68 46.05 -22.93 -33.93
C ASN A 68 46.04 -23.88 -32.72
N LEU A 69 47.20 -24.39 -32.30
CA LEU A 69 47.32 -25.19 -31.08
C LEU A 69 46.96 -24.35 -29.85
N GLY A 70 47.43 -23.10 -29.78
CA GLY A 70 47.08 -22.17 -28.71
C GLY A 70 45.57 -21.93 -28.60
N ASN A 71 44.89 -21.72 -29.73
CA ASN A 71 43.43 -21.56 -29.77
C ASN A 71 42.69 -22.81 -29.25
N LEU A 72 43.20 -24.00 -29.57
CA LEU A 72 42.64 -25.26 -29.09
C LEU A 72 42.86 -25.47 -27.59
N MET A 73 44.06 -25.16 -27.08
CA MET A 73 44.36 -25.20 -25.64
C MET A 73 43.48 -24.21 -24.87
N LYS A 74 43.32 -23.00 -25.39
CA LYS A 74 42.41 -21.98 -24.84
C LYS A 74 40.98 -22.50 -24.76
N ALA A 75 40.46 -23.09 -25.83
CA ALA A 75 39.12 -23.66 -25.87
C ALA A 75 38.93 -24.84 -24.89
N GLN A 76 40.02 -25.50 -24.48
CA GLN A 76 40.03 -26.56 -23.47
C GLN A 76 40.24 -26.05 -22.03
N GLY A 77 40.36 -24.73 -21.82
CA GLY A 77 40.65 -24.12 -20.51
C GLY A 77 42.12 -24.19 -20.08
N LEU A 78 43.01 -24.66 -20.96
CA LEU A 78 44.46 -24.77 -20.74
C LEU A 78 45.15 -23.45 -21.08
N VAL A 79 44.93 -22.44 -20.23
CA VAL A 79 45.32 -21.03 -20.48
C VAL A 79 46.84 -20.86 -20.52
N GLN A 80 47.59 -21.58 -19.69
CA GLN A 80 49.06 -21.49 -19.64
C GLN A 80 49.69 -22.10 -20.88
N GLU A 81 49.17 -23.23 -21.35
CA GLU A 81 49.59 -23.89 -22.58
C GLU A 81 49.24 -23.04 -23.80
N ALA A 82 48.08 -22.39 -23.81
CA ALA A 82 47.70 -21.45 -24.87
C ALA A 82 48.66 -20.26 -24.92
N TYR A 83 48.98 -19.67 -23.77
CA TYR A 83 49.94 -18.58 -23.64
C TYR A 83 51.31 -18.96 -24.20
N ALA A 84 51.84 -20.13 -23.82
CA ALA A 84 53.12 -20.63 -24.32
C ALA A 84 53.11 -20.81 -25.86
N CYS A 85 52.02 -21.35 -26.41
CA CYS A 85 51.88 -21.53 -27.86
C CYS A 85 51.86 -20.19 -28.62
N TYR A 86 51.16 -19.18 -28.11
CA TYR A 86 51.13 -17.85 -28.76
C TYR A 86 52.49 -17.14 -28.66
N LEU A 87 53.19 -17.25 -27.53
CA LEU A 87 54.55 -16.71 -27.40
C LEU A 87 55.53 -17.38 -28.35
N GLU A 88 55.46 -18.70 -28.52
CA GLU A 88 56.31 -19.39 -29.49
C GLU A 88 55.98 -18.97 -30.93
N ALA A 89 54.72 -18.78 -31.28
CA ALA A 89 54.33 -18.23 -32.58
C ALA A 89 54.94 -16.83 -32.82
N ILE A 90 54.88 -15.94 -31.83
CA ILE A 90 55.48 -14.59 -31.88
C ILE A 90 57.02 -14.65 -31.93
N ARG A 91 57.63 -15.60 -31.22
CA ARG A 91 59.10 -15.80 -31.21
C ARG A 91 59.61 -16.25 -32.57
N ILE A 92 58.86 -17.09 -33.27
CA ILE A 92 59.20 -17.60 -34.61
C ILE A 92 58.96 -16.52 -35.67
N ASP A 93 57.83 -15.83 -35.61
CA ASP A 93 57.51 -14.70 -36.50
C ASP A 93 56.85 -13.53 -35.74
N PRO A 94 57.62 -12.49 -35.40
CA PRO A 94 57.10 -11.30 -34.74
C PRO A 94 56.07 -10.51 -35.56
N HIS A 95 55.99 -10.71 -36.88
CA HIS A 95 55.03 -10.00 -37.76
C HIS A 95 53.68 -10.72 -37.87
N PHE A 96 53.53 -11.89 -37.22
CA PHE A 96 52.31 -12.67 -37.27
C PHE A 96 51.20 -12.06 -36.38
N ALA A 97 50.47 -11.09 -36.93
CA ALA A 97 49.43 -10.31 -36.25
C ALA A 97 48.35 -11.15 -35.53
N ILE A 98 48.06 -12.36 -36.03
CA ILE A 98 47.06 -13.26 -35.43
C ILE A 98 47.50 -13.73 -34.04
N ALA A 99 48.78 -14.07 -33.83
CA ALA A 99 49.25 -14.50 -32.51
C ALA A 99 49.21 -13.36 -31.48
N TRP A 100 49.53 -12.12 -31.89
CA TRP A 100 49.37 -10.94 -31.03
C TRP A 100 47.91 -10.71 -30.63
N SER A 101 46.96 -10.83 -31.56
CA SER A 101 45.52 -10.72 -31.28
C SER A 101 45.02 -11.83 -30.36
N ASN A 102 45.44 -13.08 -30.58
CA ASN A 102 45.06 -14.21 -29.73
C ASN A 102 45.62 -14.09 -28.31
N LEU A 103 46.87 -13.62 -28.18
CA LEU A 103 47.50 -13.31 -26.90
C LEU A 103 46.75 -12.20 -26.15
N ALA A 104 46.37 -11.13 -26.86
CA ALA A 104 45.56 -10.05 -26.30
C ALA A 104 44.22 -10.56 -25.76
N GLY A 105 43.58 -11.49 -26.49
CA GLY A 105 42.34 -12.14 -26.07
C GLY A 105 42.45 -12.92 -24.76
N LEU A 106 43.61 -13.54 -24.45
CA LEU A 106 43.83 -14.19 -23.15
C LEU A 106 43.84 -13.17 -22.00
N PHE A 107 44.52 -12.04 -22.18
CA PHE A 107 44.58 -11.00 -21.14
C PHE A 107 43.24 -10.30 -20.93
N MET A 108 42.43 -10.17 -21.99
CA MET A 108 41.07 -9.66 -21.90
C MET A 108 40.17 -10.55 -21.04
N GLU A 109 40.29 -11.88 -21.15
CA GLU A 109 39.55 -12.85 -20.32
C GLU A 109 40.00 -12.86 -18.85
N VAL A 110 41.29 -12.62 -18.60
CA VAL A 110 41.85 -12.50 -17.23
C VAL A 110 41.53 -11.13 -16.61
N GLY A 111 41.03 -10.16 -17.39
CA GLY A 111 40.69 -8.82 -16.93
C GLY A 111 41.86 -7.82 -16.90
N ASP A 112 43.05 -8.19 -17.41
CA ASP A 112 44.18 -7.27 -17.57
C ASP A 112 44.01 -6.45 -18.86
N LEU A 113 43.11 -5.47 -18.80
CA LEU A 113 42.72 -4.63 -19.94
C LEU A 113 43.92 -3.86 -20.52
N ASN A 114 44.90 -3.49 -19.69
CA ASN A 114 46.09 -2.74 -20.12
C ASN A 114 46.98 -3.57 -21.04
N LYS A 115 47.29 -4.83 -20.65
CA LYS A 115 48.07 -5.73 -21.52
C LYS A 115 47.29 -6.14 -22.75
N ALA A 116 45.99 -6.42 -22.62
CA ALA A 116 45.14 -6.71 -23.77
C ALA A 116 45.19 -5.57 -24.81
N MET A 117 45.07 -4.32 -24.36
CA MET A 117 45.17 -3.14 -25.22
C MET A 117 46.53 -3.03 -25.91
N GLN A 118 47.64 -3.27 -25.18
CA GLN A 118 48.99 -3.22 -25.75
C GLN A 118 49.16 -4.23 -26.89
N TYR A 119 48.73 -5.47 -26.69
CA TYR A 119 48.89 -6.53 -27.70
C TYR A 119 47.94 -6.35 -28.88
N TYR A 120 46.70 -5.87 -28.67
CA TYR A 120 45.82 -5.51 -29.79
C TYR A 120 46.39 -4.36 -30.63
N LYS A 121 47.03 -3.35 -30.01
CA LYS A 121 47.72 -2.27 -30.74
C LYS A 121 48.82 -2.80 -31.65
N GLU A 122 49.63 -3.75 -31.19
CA GLU A 122 50.64 -4.38 -32.05
C GLU A 122 50.00 -5.21 -33.16
N ALA A 123 48.93 -5.96 -32.88
CA ALA A 123 48.21 -6.73 -33.91
C ALA A 123 47.67 -5.86 -35.04
N VAL A 124 47.02 -4.73 -34.72
CA VAL A 124 46.47 -3.80 -35.74
C VAL A 124 47.55 -2.98 -36.43
N LYS A 125 48.69 -2.72 -35.77
CA LYS A 125 49.86 -2.07 -36.39
C LYS A 125 50.48 -2.97 -37.46
N LEU A 126 50.62 -4.26 -37.17
CA LEU A 126 51.17 -5.26 -38.09
C LEU A 126 50.21 -5.56 -39.25
N LYS A 127 48.90 -5.55 -38.99
CA LYS A 127 47.87 -5.76 -40.01
C LYS A 127 46.72 -4.75 -39.84
N PRO A 128 46.81 -3.56 -40.49
CA PRO A 128 45.78 -2.52 -40.36
C PRO A 128 44.38 -2.92 -40.80
N SER A 129 44.25 -3.88 -41.72
CA SER A 129 42.97 -4.43 -42.20
C SER A 129 42.44 -5.61 -41.35
N PHE A 130 42.95 -5.82 -40.14
CA PHE A 130 42.54 -6.95 -39.30
C PHE A 130 41.24 -6.64 -38.53
N ALA A 131 40.10 -6.93 -39.18
CA ALA A 131 38.76 -6.63 -38.65
C ALA A 131 38.51 -7.19 -37.23
N ASP A 132 38.85 -8.46 -36.98
CA ASP A 132 38.62 -9.10 -35.67
C ASP A 132 39.47 -8.46 -34.55
N ALA A 133 40.70 -8.01 -34.86
CA ALA A 133 41.54 -7.30 -33.90
C ALA A 133 41.00 -5.90 -33.58
N HIS A 134 40.49 -5.16 -34.58
CA HIS A 134 39.81 -3.87 -34.35
C HIS A 134 38.51 -4.04 -33.54
N LEU A 135 37.70 -5.06 -33.80
CA LEU A 135 36.50 -5.35 -32.99
C LEU A 135 36.88 -5.58 -31.53
N ASN A 136 37.82 -6.49 -31.28
CA ASN A 136 38.20 -6.82 -29.91
C ASN A 136 38.93 -5.67 -29.21
N GLN A 137 39.73 -4.88 -29.93
CA GLN A 137 40.30 -3.64 -29.41
C GLN A 137 39.21 -2.65 -28.99
N GLY A 138 38.14 -2.51 -29.79
CA GLY A 138 36.97 -1.70 -29.46
C GLY A 138 36.27 -2.19 -28.19
N ASN A 139 36.13 -3.51 -28.01
CA ASN A 139 35.56 -4.09 -26.80
C ASN A 139 36.40 -3.76 -25.55
N VAL A 140 37.73 -3.76 -25.66
CA VAL A 140 38.62 -3.36 -24.56
C VAL A 140 38.46 -1.86 -24.25
N TYR A 141 38.42 -0.99 -25.26
CA TYR A 141 38.15 0.45 -25.03
C TYR A 141 36.79 0.69 -24.38
N LYS A 142 35.75 -0.06 -24.79
CA LYS A 142 34.43 -0.02 -24.15
C LYS A 142 34.52 -0.41 -22.67
N ALA A 143 35.22 -1.50 -22.34
CA ALA A 143 35.42 -1.93 -20.96
C ALA A 143 36.21 -0.90 -20.11
N MET A 144 37.08 -0.10 -20.73
CA MET A 144 37.78 1.02 -20.09
C MET A 144 36.95 2.32 -19.99
N GLY A 145 35.73 2.37 -20.55
CA GLY A 145 34.90 3.58 -20.61
C GLY A 145 35.28 4.58 -21.71
N MET A 146 36.21 4.21 -22.60
CA MET A 146 36.70 5.05 -23.70
C MET A 146 35.83 4.87 -24.96
N LEU A 147 34.62 5.44 -24.92
CA LEU A 147 33.57 5.15 -25.91
C LEU A 147 33.89 5.66 -27.33
N GLN A 148 34.56 6.81 -27.46
CA GLN A 148 34.88 7.38 -28.78
C GLN A 148 35.94 6.56 -29.52
N GLU A 149 36.93 6.08 -28.78
CA GLU A 149 37.97 5.18 -29.27
C GLU A 149 37.38 3.82 -29.66
N ALA A 150 36.41 3.31 -28.89
CA ALA A 150 35.68 2.09 -29.21
C ALA A 150 34.90 2.23 -30.54
N VAL A 151 34.17 3.33 -30.73
CA VAL A 151 33.46 3.64 -31.98
C VAL A 151 34.44 3.66 -33.17
N ALA A 152 35.57 4.35 -33.03
CA ALA A 152 36.58 4.42 -34.09
C ALA A 152 37.14 3.02 -34.44
N CYS A 153 37.31 2.14 -33.46
CA CYS A 153 37.75 0.77 -33.68
C CYS A 153 36.67 -0.07 -34.39
N TYR A 154 35.40 0.03 -33.99
CA TYR A 154 34.32 -0.68 -34.69
C TYR A 154 34.13 -0.20 -36.13
N GLN A 155 34.25 1.11 -36.39
CA GLN A 155 34.22 1.66 -37.74
C GLN A 155 35.38 1.14 -38.60
N ARG A 156 36.60 1.04 -38.04
CA ARG A 156 37.73 0.41 -38.75
C ARG A 156 37.51 -1.09 -39.01
N ALA A 157 36.89 -1.80 -38.06
CA ALA A 157 36.51 -3.20 -38.27
C ALA A 157 35.52 -3.35 -39.44
N LEU A 158 34.53 -2.45 -39.53
CA LEU A 158 33.55 -2.41 -40.63
C LEU A 158 34.15 -1.97 -41.97
N GLN A 159 35.14 -1.06 -41.97
CA GLN A 159 35.90 -0.72 -43.18
C GLN A 159 36.68 -1.92 -43.73
N ALA A 160 37.24 -2.75 -42.84
CA ALA A 160 37.97 -3.94 -43.22
C ALA A 160 37.06 -5.12 -43.61
N ARG A 161 35.88 -5.23 -42.96
CA ARG A 161 34.86 -6.27 -43.22
C ARG A 161 33.46 -5.64 -43.12
N PRO A 162 32.85 -5.21 -44.24
CA PRO A 162 31.54 -4.55 -44.24
C PRO A 162 30.37 -5.44 -43.80
N ASP A 163 30.49 -6.76 -43.93
CA ASP A 163 29.50 -7.77 -43.56
C ASP A 163 29.71 -8.31 -42.13
N TYR A 164 30.10 -7.44 -41.19
CA TYR A 164 30.46 -7.85 -39.83
C TYR A 164 29.37 -7.53 -38.79
N ALA A 165 28.41 -8.45 -38.63
CA ALA A 165 27.26 -8.29 -37.75
C ALA A 165 27.62 -7.88 -36.32
N MET A 166 28.62 -8.51 -35.70
CA MET A 166 29.08 -8.20 -34.35
C MET A 166 29.61 -6.76 -34.20
N ALA A 167 30.29 -6.22 -35.22
CA ALA A 167 30.79 -4.85 -35.19
C ALA A 167 29.64 -3.83 -35.25
N TYR A 168 28.63 -4.08 -36.10
CA TYR A 168 27.41 -3.27 -36.12
C TYR A 168 26.64 -3.35 -34.80
N GLY A 169 26.48 -4.54 -34.21
CA GLY A 169 25.79 -4.73 -32.94
C GLY A 169 26.47 -4.00 -31.77
N ASN A 170 27.79 -4.12 -31.65
CA ASN A 170 28.56 -3.45 -30.58
C ASN A 170 28.57 -1.92 -30.75
N LEU A 171 28.65 -1.44 -32.01
CA LEU A 171 28.52 -0.02 -32.33
C LEU A 171 27.12 0.51 -31.98
N ALA A 172 26.08 -0.24 -32.33
CA ALA A 172 24.69 0.09 -31.99
C ALA A 172 24.47 0.20 -30.48
N THR A 173 25.09 -0.68 -29.69
CA THR A 173 25.01 -0.60 -28.22
C THR A 173 25.60 0.70 -27.68
N ILE A 174 26.73 1.17 -28.22
CA ILE A 174 27.32 2.46 -27.81
C ILE A 174 26.38 3.62 -28.19
N TYR A 175 25.80 3.62 -29.39
CA TYR A 175 24.84 4.66 -29.78
C TYR A 175 23.58 4.66 -28.91
N TYR A 176 23.11 3.48 -28.50
CA TYR A 176 21.99 3.35 -27.56
C TYR A 176 22.32 3.93 -26.18
N GLU A 177 23.50 3.62 -25.62
CA GLU A 177 24.00 4.19 -24.36
C GLU A 177 24.13 5.73 -24.44
N GLN A 178 24.46 6.27 -25.62
CA GLN A 178 24.53 7.72 -25.89
C GLN A 178 23.17 8.38 -26.21
N ARG A 179 22.05 7.64 -26.11
CA ARG A 179 20.69 8.09 -26.48
C ARG A 179 20.54 8.52 -27.95
N GLN A 180 21.43 8.09 -28.83
CA GLN A 180 21.31 8.28 -30.28
C GLN A 180 20.50 7.14 -30.89
N LEU A 181 19.19 7.12 -30.60
CA LEU A 181 18.32 5.97 -30.86
C LEU A 181 18.22 5.62 -32.35
N ASP A 182 18.10 6.60 -33.25
CA ASP A 182 18.01 6.34 -34.69
C ASP A 182 19.27 5.67 -35.25
N MET A 183 20.45 6.13 -34.79
CA MET A 183 21.73 5.54 -35.18
C MET A 183 21.89 4.12 -34.63
N ALA A 184 21.45 3.88 -33.39
CA ALA A 184 21.44 2.55 -32.79
C ALA A 184 20.53 1.59 -33.57
N ILE A 185 19.30 2.00 -33.88
CA ILE A 185 18.33 1.22 -34.67
C ILE A 185 18.90 0.91 -36.05
N HIS A 186 19.49 1.91 -36.73
CA HIS A 186 20.12 1.69 -38.03
C HIS A 186 21.24 0.64 -37.97
N CYS A 187 22.14 0.75 -36.98
CA CYS A 187 23.25 -0.19 -36.82
C CYS A 187 22.75 -1.60 -36.43
N TYR A 188 21.76 -1.74 -35.55
CA TYR A 188 21.17 -3.05 -35.26
C TYR A 188 20.51 -3.67 -36.50
N ASN A 189 19.83 -2.88 -37.32
CA ASN A 189 19.25 -3.36 -38.56
C ASN A 189 20.33 -3.85 -39.54
N GLN A 190 21.47 -3.13 -39.66
CA GLN A 190 22.61 -3.61 -40.43
C GLN A 190 23.20 -4.90 -39.86
N ALA A 191 23.28 -5.04 -38.54
CA ALA A 191 23.73 -6.27 -37.89
C ALA A 191 22.83 -7.47 -38.27
N ILE A 192 21.51 -7.28 -38.26
CA ILE A 192 20.50 -8.28 -38.63
C ILE A 192 20.55 -8.62 -40.13
N LEU A 193 20.80 -7.62 -41.00
CA LEU A 193 20.98 -7.86 -42.43
C LEU A 193 22.25 -8.69 -42.72
N CYS A 194 23.31 -8.49 -41.94
CA CYS A 194 24.54 -9.28 -42.04
C CYS A 194 24.38 -10.70 -41.48
N ASP A 195 23.65 -10.84 -40.36
CA ASP A 195 23.31 -12.12 -39.74
C ASP A 195 21.88 -12.12 -39.22
N SER A 196 20.97 -12.75 -39.98
CA SER A 196 19.55 -12.85 -39.64
C SER A 196 19.25 -13.75 -38.44
N ARG A 197 20.26 -14.44 -37.89
CA ARG A 197 20.15 -15.27 -36.68
C ARG A 197 20.73 -14.59 -35.44
N PHE A 198 21.10 -13.31 -35.52
CA PHE A 198 21.69 -12.58 -34.40
C PHE A 198 20.63 -12.17 -33.35
N VAL A 199 20.37 -13.08 -32.40
CA VAL A 199 19.31 -12.98 -31.38
C VAL A 199 19.43 -11.70 -30.54
N GLU A 200 20.64 -11.36 -30.08
CA GLU A 200 20.89 -10.19 -29.23
C GLU A 200 20.60 -8.88 -29.97
N ALA A 201 20.83 -8.82 -31.28
CA ALA A 201 20.52 -7.65 -32.09
C ALA A 201 19.00 -7.40 -32.16
N TYR A 202 18.18 -8.46 -32.30
CA TYR A 202 16.72 -8.31 -32.25
C TYR A 202 16.24 -7.82 -30.88
N ASN A 203 16.73 -8.40 -29.78
CA ASN A 203 16.35 -7.96 -28.44
C ASN A 203 16.76 -6.51 -28.17
N ASN A 204 18.00 -6.14 -28.51
CA ASN A 204 18.52 -4.80 -28.23
C ASN A 204 17.93 -3.75 -29.18
N MET A 205 17.62 -4.10 -30.42
CA MET A 205 16.85 -3.24 -31.33
C MET A 205 15.45 -2.99 -30.80
N GLY A 206 14.79 -4.01 -30.25
CA GLY A 206 13.49 -3.87 -29.58
C GLY A 206 13.53 -2.86 -28.43
N ASN A 207 14.57 -2.89 -27.59
CA ASN A 207 14.77 -1.89 -26.53
C ASN A 207 14.95 -0.47 -27.11
N ALA A 208 15.77 -0.32 -28.14
CA ALA A 208 16.01 0.98 -28.78
C ALA A 208 14.74 1.55 -29.44
N LEU A 209 13.94 0.70 -30.10
CA LEU A 209 12.66 1.07 -30.71
C LEU A 209 11.63 1.45 -29.64
N LYS A 210 11.57 0.73 -28.52
CA LYS A 210 10.70 1.07 -27.38
C LYS A 210 11.04 2.45 -26.83
N ASP A 211 12.32 2.71 -26.55
CA ASP A 211 12.79 4.01 -26.04
C ASP A 211 12.55 5.15 -27.04
N ALA A 212 12.48 4.85 -28.34
CA ALA A 212 12.14 5.80 -29.41
C ALA A 212 10.63 5.99 -29.60
N GLY A 213 9.77 5.31 -28.82
CA GLY A 213 8.31 5.37 -28.92
C GLY A 213 7.71 4.51 -30.04
N ARG A 214 8.52 3.72 -30.76
CA ARG A 214 8.10 2.85 -31.88
C ARG A 214 7.73 1.45 -31.37
N VAL A 215 6.69 1.39 -30.53
CA VAL A 215 6.35 0.21 -29.72
C VAL A 215 5.94 -1.02 -30.56
N GLU A 216 5.17 -0.85 -31.63
CA GLU A 216 4.76 -1.97 -32.50
C GLU A 216 5.96 -2.66 -33.15
N GLU A 217 6.92 -1.88 -33.62
CA GLU A 217 8.16 -2.41 -34.21
C GLU A 217 9.03 -3.10 -33.14
N ALA A 218 9.05 -2.58 -31.91
CA ALA A 218 9.74 -3.23 -30.80
C ALA A 218 9.16 -4.62 -30.51
N ILE A 219 7.83 -4.77 -30.53
CA ILE A 219 7.16 -6.07 -30.34
C ILE A 219 7.57 -7.04 -31.43
N ASN A 220 7.57 -6.62 -32.70
CA ASN A 220 8.00 -7.46 -33.81
C ASN A 220 9.46 -7.93 -33.63
N CYS A 221 10.34 -7.08 -33.11
CA CYS A 221 11.72 -7.43 -32.81
C CYS A 221 11.82 -8.47 -31.69
N PHE A 222 11.09 -8.28 -30.58
CA PHE A 222 11.07 -9.26 -29.49
C PHE A 222 10.45 -10.60 -29.91
N GLN A 223 9.40 -10.59 -30.72
CA GLN A 223 8.83 -11.79 -31.31
C GLN A 223 9.81 -12.50 -32.25
N SER A 224 10.52 -11.74 -33.09
CA SER A 224 11.57 -12.30 -33.96
C SER A 224 12.71 -12.94 -33.14
N CYS A 225 13.10 -12.30 -32.04
CA CYS A 225 14.04 -12.87 -31.07
C CYS A 225 13.53 -14.20 -30.50
N LEU A 226 12.25 -14.28 -30.12
CA LEU A 226 11.64 -15.50 -29.59
C LEU A 226 11.41 -16.59 -30.66
N VAL A 227 11.26 -16.24 -31.94
CA VAL A 227 11.25 -17.23 -33.04
C VAL A 227 12.62 -17.89 -33.17
N LEU A 228 13.71 -17.13 -33.02
CA LEU A 228 15.08 -17.65 -33.06
C LEU A 228 15.46 -18.41 -31.78
N GLN A 229 15.02 -17.92 -30.62
CA GLN A 229 15.25 -18.51 -29.31
C GLN A 229 14.00 -18.37 -28.44
N ALA A 230 13.14 -19.39 -28.47
CA ALA A 230 11.84 -19.40 -27.76
C ALA A 230 11.95 -19.11 -26.26
N ASN A 231 13.08 -19.47 -25.66
CA ASN A 231 13.37 -19.30 -24.24
C ASN A 231 14.37 -18.14 -24.02
N HIS A 232 14.16 -16.97 -24.63
CA HIS A 232 15.01 -15.80 -24.40
C HIS A 232 14.42 -14.91 -23.28
N PRO A 233 15.01 -14.89 -22.08
CA PRO A 233 14.32 -14.38 -20.89
C PRO A 233 14.16 -12.85 -20.85
N GLN A 234 15.12 -12.08 -21.40
CA GLN A 234 14.99 -10.62 -21.49
C GLN A 234 13.90 -10.20 -22.49
N ALA A 235 13.75 -10.95 -23.60
CA ALA A 235 12.73 -10.64 -24.60
C ALA A 235 11.32 -10.92 -24.06
N LEU A 236 11.15 -12.03 -23.32
CA LEU A 236 9.90 -12.33 -22.60
C LEU A 236 9.60 -11.25 -21.55
N THR A 237 10.58 -10.83 -20.76
CA THR A 237 10.40 -9.76 -19.74
C THR A 237 10.01 -8.43 -20.39
N ASN A 238 10.64 -8.06 -21.51
CA ASN A 238 10.35 -6.83 -22.23
C ASN A 238 8.95 -6.81 -22.85
N LEU A 239 8.49 -7.91 -23.43
CA LEU A 239 7.10 -8.05 -23.88
C LEU A 239 6.14 -7.93 -22.70
N GLY A 240 6.44 -8.59 -21.58
CA GLY A 240 5.68 -8.45 -20.33
C GLY A 240 5.54 -6.99 -19.89
N ASN A 241 6.63 -6.22 -19.92
CA ASN A 241 6.64 -4.80 -19.58
C ASN A 241 5.74 -3.97 -20.51
N ILE A 242 5.79 -4.20 -21.82
CA ILE A 242 4.93 -3.51 -22.79
C ILE A 242 3.45 -3.82 -22.55
N TYR A 243 3.11 -5.09 -22.35
CA TYR A 243 1.72 -5.47 -22.07
C TYR A 243 1.24 -4.95 -20.71
N MET A 244 2.14 -4.80 -19.73
CA MET A 244 1.83 -4.15 -18.46
C MET A 244 1.52 -2.67 -18.64
N GLU A 245 2.30 -1.94 -19.45
CA GLU A 245 2.04 -0.53 -19.80
C GLU A 245 0.71 -0.35 -20.55
N TRP A 246 0.30 -1.33 -21.36
CA TRP A 246 -1.00 -1.36 -22.03
C TRP A 246 -2.16 -1.86 -21.15
N ASN A 247 -1.92 -2.07 -19.85
CA ASN A 247 -2.90 -2.57 -18.90
C ASN A 247 -3.47 -3.96 -19.25
N MET A 248 -2.75 -4.75 -20.07
CA MET A 248 -3.08 -6.14 -20.40
C MET A 248 -2.46 -7.09 -19.36
N ILE A 249 -2.94 -6.97 -18.11
CA ILE A 249 -2.33 -7.59 -16.92
C ILE A 249 -2.17 -9.12 -17.05
N SER A 250 -3.18 -9.83 -17.53
CA SER A 250 -3.13 -11.29 -17.69
C SER A 250 -2.07 -11.74 -18.70
N THR A 251 -1.92 -11.00 -19.79
CA THR A 251 -0.90 -11.25 -20.82
C THR A 251 0.49 -10.91 -20.29
N ALA A 252 0.64 -9.78 -19.58
CA ALA A 252 1.91 -9.44 -18.94
C ALA A 252 2.38 -10.53 -17.95
N ALA A 253 1.46 -11.03 -17.12
CA ALA A 253 1.74 -12.08 -16.15
C ALA A 253 2.19 -13.39 -16.81
N SER A 254 1.65 -13.77 -17.97
CA SER A 254 2.07 -15.00 -18.67
C SER A 254 3.50 -14.88 -19.20
N PHE A 255 3.88 -13.70 -19.74
CA PHE A 255 5.25 -13.42 -20.18
C PHE A 255 6.25 -13.42 -19.02
N TYR A 256 5.93 -12.82 -17.88
CA TYR A 256 6.81 -12.86 -16.71
C TYR A 256 7.00 -14.29 -16.18
N LYS A 257 5.92 -15.09 -16.11
CA LYS A 257 6.02 -16.51 -15.72
C LYS A 257 6.89 -17.32 -16.69
N ALA A 258 6.74 -17.09 -18.00
CA ALA A 258 7.58 -17.72 -19.00
C ALA A 258 9.06 -17.33 -18.84
N ALA A 259 9.35 -16.06 -18.55
CA ALA A 259 10.73 -15.61 -18.30
C ALA A 259 11.35 -16.30 -17.07
N ILE A 260 10.60 -16.42 -15.97
CA ILE A 260 11.04 -17.06 -14.72
C ILE A 260 11.24 -18.57 -14.89
N ALA A 261 10.41 -19.25 -15.69
CA ALA A 261 10.55 -20.68 -15.98
C ALA A 261 11.86 -21.02 -16.71
N VAL A 262 12.43 -20.04 -17.43
CA VAL A 262 13.65 -20.19 -18.22
C VAL A 262 14.90 -19.86 -17.41
N THR A 263 14.84 -18.87 -16.52
CA THR A 263 16.00 -18.42 -15.73
C THR A 263 15.64 -18.05 -14.31
N SER A 264 16.45 -18.53 -13.37
CA SER A 264 16.34 -18.22 -11.94
C SER A 264 17.18 -17.01 -11.50
N GLY A 265 17.74 -16.24 -12.44
CA GLY A 265 18.69 -15.16 -12.15
C GLY A 265 18.17 -13.74 -12.40
N LEU A 266 16.93 -13.57 -12.85
CA LEU A 266 16.36 -12.25 -13.18
C LEU A 266 15.34 -11.78 -12.13
N SER A 267 15.68 -10.74 -11.40
CA SER A 267 14.80 -10.13 -10.38
C SER A 267 13.67 -9.29 -10.98
N SER A 268 13.86 -8.68 -12.16
CA SER A 268 12.88 -7.80 -12.80
C SER A 268 11.52 -8.45 -13.07
N PRO A 269 11.41 -9.62 -13.74
CA PRO A 269 10.12 -10.26 -13.97
C PRO A 269 9.43 -10.70 -12.66
N LEU A 270 10.21 -11.09 -11.64
CA LEU A 270 9.67 -11.42 -10.31
C LEU A 270 9.06 -10.20 -9.61
N ASN A 271 9.77 -9.05 -9.61
CA ASN A 271 9.25 -7.81 -9.05
C ASN A 271 7.95 -7.38 -9.74
N ASN A 272 7.91 -7.41 -11.07
CA ASN A 272 6.72 -6.98 -11.83
C ASN A 272 5.55 -7.96 -11.63
N LEU A 273 5.82 -9.26 -11.57
CA LEU A 273 4.80 -10.26 -11.26
C LEU A 273 4.27 -10.11 -9.82
N ALA A 274 5.13 -9.77 -8.85
CA ALA A 274 4.73 -9.51 -7.48
C ALA A 274 3.76 -8.30 -7.39
N VAL A 275 4.00 -7.25 -8.16
CA VAL A 275 3.09 -6.09 -8.26
C VAL A 275 1.71 -6.52 -8.78
N ILE A 276 1.66 -7.37 -9.82
CA ILE A 276 0.40 -7.89 -10.35
C ILE A 276 -0.34 -8.71 -9.28
N TYR A 277 0.35 -9.63 -8.61
CA TYR A 277 -0.26 -10.44 -7.55
C TYR A 277 -0.79 -9.59 -6.39
N LYS A 278 -0.05 -8.54 -6.01
CA LYS A 278 -0.50 -7.59 -5.00
C LYS A 278 -1.78 -6.86 -5.43
N GLN A 279 -1.84 -6.39 -6.68
CA GLN A 279 -3.05 -5.75 -7.24
C GLN A 279 -4.27 -6.70 -7.28
N GLN A 280 -4.04 -8.00 -7.44
CA GLN A 280 -5.07 -9.03 -7.44
C GLN A 280 -5.47 -9.48 -6.02
N GLY A 281 -4.79 -9.01 -4.97
CA GLY A 281 -5.00 -9.46 -3.59
C GLY A 281 -4.34 -10.81 -3.27
N SER A 282 -3.57 -11.39 -4.19
CA SER A 282 -2.80 -12.63 -4.00
C SER A 282 -1.49 -12.36 -3.25
N TYR A 283 -1.59 -11.91 -1.99
CA TYR A 283 -0.43 -11.48 -1.20
C TYR A 283 0.61 -12.57 -0.99
N ALA A 284 0.20 -13.84 -0.83
CA ALA A 284 1.12 -14.97 -0.65
C ALA A 284 2.03 -15.17 -1.87
N ASP A 285 1.48 -15.09 -3.08
CA ASP A 285 2.23 -15.21 -4.33
C ASP A 285 3.18 -14.01 -4.54
N ALA A 286 2.73 -12.81 -4.18
CA ALA A 286 3.58 -11.62 -4.21
C ALA A 286 4.77 -11.74 -3.24
N ILE A 287 4.55 -12.22 -2.02
CA ILE A 287 5.61 -12.48 -1.03
C ILE A 287 6.59 -13.55 -1.54
N ALA A 288 6.11 -14.61 -2.19
CA ALA A 288 6.95 -15.63 -2.78
C ALA A 288 7.86 -15.06 -3.88
N CYS A 289 7.31 -14.20 -4.75
CA CYS A 289 8.08 -13.52 -5.79
C CYS A 289 9.20 -12.65 -5.21
N TYR A 290 8.90 -11.81 -4.20
CA TYR A 290 9.94 -10.99 -3.56
C TYR A 290 10.97 -11.82 -2.77
N THR A 291 10.55 -12.95 -2.21
CA THR A 291 11.48 -13.86 -1.54
C THR A 291 12.49 -14.45 -2.52
N GLU A 292 12.05 -14.78 -3.74
CA GLU A 292 12.95 -15.24 -4.79
C GLU A 292 13.89 -14.11 -5.28
N VAL A 293 13.41 -12.87 -5.37
CA VAL A 293 14.27 -11.70 -5.64
C VAL A 293 15.38 -11.57 -4.60
N LEU A 294 15.04 -11.76 -3.32
CA LEU A 294 16.01 -11.69 -2.22
C LEU A 294 16.91 -12.93 -2.13
N ARG A 295 16.51 -14.06 -2.72
CA ARG A 295 17.39 -15.22 -2.92
C ARG A 295 18.45 -14.94 -3.99
N ILE A 296 18.09 -14.19 -5.03
CA ILE A 296 19.00 -13.77 -6.10
C ILE A 296 19.96 -12.67 -5.60
N ASP A 297 19.42 -11.64 -4.95
CA ASP A 297 20.18 -10.54 -4.36
C ASP A 297 19.68 -10.23 -2.93
N PRO A 298 20.36 -10.77 -1.89
CA PRO A 298 20.02 -10.50 -0.50
C PRO A 298 20.20 -9.04 -0.07
N THR A 299 20.85 -8.21 -0.89
CA THR A 299 21.10 -6.79 -0.63
C THR A 299 20.12 -5.85 -1.33
N ALA A 300 19.11 -6.40 -2.03
CA ALA A 300 18.08 -5.63 -2.71
C ALA A 300 17.12 -4.94 -1.71
N ALA A 301 17.54 -3.78 -1.18
CA ALA A 301 16.77 -3.01 -0.19
C ALA A 301 15.35 -2.65 -0.68
N ASP A 302 15.18 -2.34 -1.96
CA ASP A 302 13.87 -2.02 -2.55
C ASP A 302 12.93 -3.24 -2.54
N ALA A 303 13.46 -4.46 -2.71
CA ALA A 303 12.68 -5.70 -2.62
C ALA A 303 12.28 -6.02 -1.18
N LEU A 304 13.15 -5.74 -0.19
CA LEU A 304 12.80 -5.83 1.23
C LEU A 304 11.66 -4.86 1.58
N VAL A 305 11.73 -3.60 1.14
CA VAL A 305 10.66 -2.63 1.37
C VAL A 305 9.35 -3.09 0.72
N ASN A 306 9.40 -3.58 -0.51
CA ASN A 306 8.20 -4.04 -1.22
C ASN A 306 7.59 -5.31 -0.59
N ARG A 307 8.42 -6.25 -0.12
CA ARG A 307 7.95 -7.43 0.61
C ARG A 307 7.39 -7.05 1.98
N GLY A 308 8.05 -6.14 2.70
CA GLY A 308 7.55 -5.57 3.94
C GLY A 308 6.19 -4.88 3.78
N ASN A 309 6.01 -4.10 2.71
CA ASN A 309 4.71 -3.47 2.39
C ASN A 309 3.63 -4.55 2.17
N THR A 310 3.97 -5.62 1.46
CA THR A 310 3.05 -6.72 1.18
C THR A 310 2.72 -7.52 2.45
N PHE A 311 3.70 -7.78 3.32
CA PHE A 311 3.47 -8.38 4.63
C PHE A 311 2.53 -7.54 5.49
N LYS A 312 2.74 -6.23 5.49
CA LYS A 312 1.90 -5.27 6.24
C LYS A 312 0.45 -5.30 5.74
N GLU A 313 0.24 -5.23 4.42
CA GLU A 313 -1.09 -5.33 3.80
C GLU A 313 -1.77 -6.69 4.08
N PHE A 314 -0.98 -7.77 4.18
CA PHE A 314 -1.46 -9.11 4.55
C PHE A 314 -1.71 -9.30 6.06
N GLY A 315 -1.39 -8.30 6.91
CA GLY A 315 -1.56 -8.35 8.37
C GLY A 315 -0.37 -8.95 9.14
N ARG A 316 0.72 -9.33 8.47
CA ARG A 316 1.96 -9.87 9.05
C ARG A 316 2.95 -8.76 9.41
N VAL A 317 2.56 -7.91 10.36
CA VAL A 317 3.30 -6.67 10.67
C VAL A 317 4.68 -6.93 11.27
N ALA A 318 4.86 -8.02 12.03
CA ALA A 318 6.15 -8.37 12.62
C ALA A 318 7.22 -8.67 11.56
N GLU A 319 6.85 -9.43 10.53
CA GLU A 319 7.71 -9.73 9.38
C GLU A 319 7.99 -8.47 8.54
N ALA A 320 6.99 -7.59 8.40
CA ALA A 320 7.20 -6.30 7.75
C ALA A 320 8.27 -5.45 8.47
N ILE A 321 8.23 -5.39 9.80
CA ILE A 321 9.24 -4.68 10.61
C ILE A 321 10.63 -5.25 10.38
N GLN A 322 10.78 -6.58 10.34
CA GLN A 322 12.07 -7.23 10.08
C GLN A 322 12.64 -6.85 8.71
N ASP A 323 11.81 -6.89 7.66
CA ASP A 323 12.21 -6.52 6.31
C ASP A 323 12.63 -5.05 6.23
N TYR A 324 11.89 -4.14 6.86
CA TYR A 324 12.27 -2.72 6.88
C TYR A 324 13.55 -2.46 7.68
N ILE A 325 13.76 -3.13 8.82
CA ILE A 325 15.00 -3.04 9.59
C ILE A 325 16.18 -3.49 8.73
N GLN A 326 16.04 -4.60 8.01
CA GLN A 326 17.09 -5.07 7.10
C GLN A 326 17.33 -4.07 5.96
N ALA A 327 16.27 -3.49 5.39
CA ALA A 327 16.39 -2.48 4.33
C ALA A 327 17.15 -1.22 4.80
N VAL A 328 16.82 -0.67 5.97
CA VAL A 328 17.55 0.49 6.53
C VAL A 328 18.95 0.13 7.00
N THR A 329 19.23 -1.13 7.34
CA THR A 329 20.59 -1.60 7.66
C THR A 329 21.47 -1.63 6.40
N ILE A 330 20.92 -2.12 5.28
CA ILE A 330 21.63 -2.16 4.00
C ILE A 330 21.78 -0.76 3.39
N ARG A 331 20.72 0.04 3.43
CA ARG A 331 20.69 1.40 2.87
C ARG A 331 20.14 2.40 3.90
N PRO A 332 20.99 2.92 4.81
CA PRO A 332 20.55 3.82 5.90
C PRO A 332 19.90 5.13 5.45
N ASN A 333 20.24 5.62 4.25
CA ASN A 333 19.75 6.89 3.71
C ASN A 333 18.42 6.76 2.95
N MET A 334 17.69 5.65 3.09
CA MET A 334 16.42 5.40 2.41
C MET A 334 15.23 5.92 3.24
N ALA A 335 14.81 7.17 3.00
CA ALA A 335 13.75 7.82 3.77
C ALA A 335 12.42 7.03 3.76
N GLU A 336 12.06 6.43 2.63
CA GLU A 336 10.85 5.60 2.48
C GLU A 336 10.88 4.36 3.39
N ALA A 337 12.04 3.73 3.55
CA ALA A 337 12.18 2.55 4.41
C ALA A 337 11.98 2.93 5.88
N HIS A 338 12.53 4.07 6.33
CA HIS A 338 12.29 4.62 7.67
C HIS A 338 10.82 5.01 7.89
N ALA A 339 10.17 5.60 6.88
CA ALA A 339 8.75 5.94 6.94
C ALA A 339 7.85 4.70 7.08
N ASN A 340 8.11 3.66 6.29
CA ASN A 340 7.36 2.40 6.35
C ASN A 340 7.62 1.64 7.66
N LEU A 341 8.87 1.66 8.15
CA LEU A 341 9.22 1.12 9.47
C LEU A 341 8.47 1.84 10.60
N ALA A 342 8.44 3.17 10.56
CA ALA A 342 7.72 3.98 11.53
C ALA A 342 6.21 3.66 11.54
N SER A 343 5.63 3.52 10.35
CA SER A 343 4.23 3.14 10.18
C SER A 343 3.94 1.73 10.75
N ALA A 344 4.81 0.76 10.51
CA ALA A 344 4.66 -0.59 11.07
C ALA A 344 4.84 -0.63 12.60
N TYR A 345 5.75 0.15 13.16
CA TYR A 345 5.88 0.31 14.62
C TYR A 345 4.63 0.93 15.24
N LYS A 346 4.07 1.97 14.61
CA LYS A 346 2.82 2.60 15.04
C LYS A 346 1.68 1.58 15.10
N ASP A 347 1.50 0.80 14.03
CA ASP A 347 0.44 -0.21 13.93
C ASP A 347 0.62 -1.36 14.93
N SER A 348 1.88 -1.63 15.34
CA SER A 348 2.22 -2.61 16.36
C SER A 348 2.25 -2.04 17.79
N GLY A 349 1.80 -0.79 18.00
CA GLY A 349 1.77 -0.13 19.31
C GLY A 349 3.12 0.35 19.87
N HIS A 350 4.21 0.24 19.10
CA HIS A 350 5.57 0.66 19.50
C HIS A 350 5.78 2.16 19.21
N GLN A 351 5.05 3.02 19.93
CA GLN A 351 4.94 4.45 19.61
C GLN A 351 6.28 5.21 19.63
N GLU A 352 7.17 4.95 20.60
CA GLU A 352 8.48 5.64 20.66
C GLU A 352 9.38 5.27 19.47
N ALA A 353 9.39 3.99 19.08
CA ALA A 353 10.14 3.52 17.92
C ALA A 353 9.58 4.12 16.62
N ALA A 354 8.26 4.28 16.53
CA ALA A 354 7.60 4.98 15.42
C ALA A 354 8.03 6.45 15.34
N ILE A 355 8.00 7.19 16.46
CA ILE A 355 8.42 8.59 16.53
C ILE A 355 9.89 8.74 16.10
N ALA A 356 10.79 7.89 16.61
CA ALA A 356 12.20 7.90 16.25
C ALA A 356 12.41 7.67 14.74
N SER A 357 11.71 6.68 14.18
CA SER A 357 11.82 6.33 12.75
C SER A 357 11.23 7.42 11.84
N TYR A 358 10.10 8.05 12.22
CA TYR A 358 9.56 9.20 11.50
C TYR A 358 10.50 10.40 11.54
N LYS A 359 11.09 10.73 12.69
CA LYS A 359 12.10 11.79 12.81
C LYS A 359 13.31 11.51 11.92
N GLN A 360 13.77 10.25 11.85
CA GLN A 360 14.85 9.86 10.96
C GLN A 360 14.48 10.02 9.48
N ALA A 361 13.27 9.63 9.08
CA ALA A 361 12.78 9.84 7.73
C ALA A 361 12.75 11.33 7.34
N LEU A 362 12.30 12.21 8.24
CA LEU A 362 12.31 13.68 8.02
C LEU A 362 13.72 14.27 8.00
N CYS A 363 14.65 13.71 8.78
CA CYS A 363 16.05 14.12 8.72
C CYS A 363 16.67 13.84 7.34
N LEU A 364 16.30 12.72 6.71
CA LEU A 364 16.77 12.33 5.38
C LEU A 364 16.03 13.08 4.27
N ARG A 365 14.73 13.36 4.46
CA ARG A 365 13.88 14.09 3.51
C ARG A 365 12.95 15.04 4.29
N PRO A 366 13.29 16.34 4.39
CA PRO A 366 12.46 17.31 5.13
C PRO A 366 11.06 17.55 4.52
N ASP A 367 10.94 17.70 3.20
CA ASP A 367 9.62 17.79 2.53
C ASP A 367 9.05 16.38 2.30
N PHE A 368 8.48 15.80 3.35
CA PHE A 368 7.83 14.49 3.30
C PHE A 368 6.43 14.54 3.96
N PRO A 369 5.41 15.07 3.25
CA PRO A 369 4.07 15.32 3.77
C PRO A 369 3.43 14.17 4.56
N GLU A 370 3.49 12.94 4.03
CA GLU A 370 2.91 11.77 4.68
C GLU A 370 3.57 11.46 6.02
N VAL A 371 4.88 11.63 6.11
CA VAL A 371 5.63 11.43 7.36
C VAL A 371 5.32 12.55 8.35
N THR A 372 5.31 13.81 7.93
CA THR A 372 4.97 14.94 8.81
C THR A 372 3.58 14.78 9.43
N CYS A 373 2.58 14.43 8.61
CA CYS A 373 1.21 14.20 9.07
C CYS A 373 1.08 13.00 10.02
N ASN A 374 1.76 11.90 9.72
CA ASN A 374 1.74 10.70 10.57
C ASN A 374 2.52 10.88 11.87
N LEU A 375 3.62 11.64 11.86
CA LEU A 375 4.36 12.02 13.05
C LEU A 375 3.49 12.88 13.97
N LEU A 376 2.83 13.93 13.44
CA LEU A 376 1.90 14.76 14.20
C LEU A 376 0.82 13.90 14.88
N HIS A 377 0.19 12.99 14.14
CA HIS A 377 -0.83 12.10 14.70
C HIS A 377 -0.29 11.20 15.81
N THR A 378 0.93 10.70 15.66
CA THR A 378 1.60 9.85 16.64
C THR A 378 1.93 10.63 17.91
N LEU A 379 2.45 11.86 17.77
CA LEU A 379 2.73 12.78 18.89
C LEU A 379 1.44 13.15 19.65
N GLN A 380 0.37 13.48 18.92
CA GLN A 380 -0.95 13.74 19.51
C GLN A 380 -1.45 12.52 20.29
N SER A 381 -1.24 11.31 19.79
CA SER A 381 -1.69 10.08 20.46
C SER A 381 -0.93 9.78 21.74
N VAL A 382 0.34 10.19 21.85
CA VAL A 382 1.14 10.00 23.07
C VAL A 382 1.15 11.24 23.97
N CYS A 383 0.35 12.26 23.67
CA CYS A 383 0.35 13.55 24.39
C CYS A 383 1.72 14.24 24.42
N ASP A 384 2.49 14.14 23.34
CA ASP A 384 3.68 14.97 23.14
C ASP A 384 3.25 16.30 22.52
N TRP A 385 3.27 17.34 23.35
CA TRP A 385 2.72 18.65 23.01
C TRP A 385 3.77 19.75 22.82
N GLU A 386 5.07 19.43 22.88
CA GLU A 386 6.15 20.44 22.89
C GLU A 386 6.11 21.39 21.69
N ASN A 387 5.84 20.88 20.49
CA ASN A 387 5.83 21.65 19.24
C ASN A 387 4.46 21.63 18.54
N ARG A 388 3.39 21.34 19.28
CA ARG A 388 2.07 21.04 18.75
C ARG A 388 1.56 22.10 17.77
N ASP A 389 1.55 23.37 18.17
CA ASP A 389 0.94 24.44 17.36
C ASP A 389 1.73 24.75 16.09
N THR A 390 3.05 24.59 16.13
CA THR A 390 3.90 24.72 14.92
C THR A 390 3.62 23.58 13.96
N MET A 391 3.54 22.34 14.46
CA MET A 391 3.27 21.18 13.61
C MET A 391 1.86 21.18 13.02
N PHE A 392 0.84 21.63 13.77
CA PHE A 392 -0.51 21.77 13.23
C PHE A 392 -0.58 22.82 12.11
N ARG A 393 0.11 23.97 12.27
CA ARG A 393 0.21 24.98 11.21
C ARG A 393 0.89 24.42 9.96
N GLU A 394 2.01 23.71 10.13
CA GLU A 394 2.74 23.07 9.03
C GLU A 394 1.85 22.03 8.30
N VAL A 395 1.17 21.16 9.05
CA VAL A 395 0.26 20.17 8.47
C VAL A 395 -0.92 20.83 7.77
N GLU A 396 -1.48 21.91 8.31
CA GLU A 396 -2.53 22.68 7.64
C GLU A 396 -2.04 23.27 6.30
N GLU A 397 -0.84 23.86 6.27
CA GLU A 397 -0.22 24.37 5.05
C GLU A 397 0.00 23.25 4.01
N ILE A 398 0.48 22.08 4.45
CA ILE A 398 0.63 20.88 3.62
C ILE A 398 -0.71 20.48 3.00
N ILE A 399 -1.77 20.38 3.81
CA ILE A 399 -3.12 20.01 3.34
C ILE A 399 -3.61 21.02 2.31
N ARG A 400 -3.53 22.32 2.62
CA ARG A 400 -3.98 23.40 1.71
C ARG A 400 -3.21 23.38 0.39
N ARG A 401 -1.89 23.16 0.44
CA ARG A 401 -1.02 22.99 -0.75
C ARG A 401 -1.46 21.78 -1.59
N GLN A 402 -1.65 20.62 -0.97
CA GLN A 402 -2.06 19.38 -1.64
C GLN A 402 -3.45 19.53 -2.30
N ILE A 403 -4.43 20.09 -1.59
CA ILE A 403 -5.77 20.35 -2.11
C ILE A 403 -5.71 21.27 -3.33
N LYS A 404 -4.93 22.35 -3.27
CA LYS A 404 -4.73 23.30 -4.38
C LYS A 404 -4.09 22.64 -5.60
N MET A 405 -3.18 21.69 -5.39
CA MET A 405 -2.53 20.90 -6.45
C MET A 405 -3.38 19.72 -6.93
N SER A 406 -4.61 19.57 -6.42
CA SER A 406 -5.47 18.40 -6.69
C SER A 406 -4.83 17.06 -6.34
N LEU A 407 -3.94 17.04 -5.35
CA LEU A 407 -3.38 15.83 -4.76
C LEU A 407 -4.28 15.33 -3.63
N LEU A 408 -4.25 14.03 -3.37
CA LEU A 408 -4.91 13.44 -2.21
C LEU A 408 -4.20 13.95 -0.92
N PRO A 409 -4.93 14.53 0.04
CA PRO A 409 -4.32 15.01 1.27
C PRO A 409 -3.69 13.88 2.09
N SER A 410 -2.50 14.13 2.65
CA SER A 410 -1.80 13.19 3.52
C SER A 410 -2.48 12.98 4.88
N VAL A 411 -3.39 13.88 5.27
CA VAL A 411 -4.27 13.69 6.42
C VAL A 411 -5.56 13.00 5.98
N GLN A 412 -5.86 11.87 6.60
CA GLN A 412 -7.11 11.15 6.37
C GLN A 412 -8.30 11.87 7.05
N PRO A 413 -9.52 11.76 6.49
CA PRO A 413 -10.73 12.33 7.09
C PRO A 413 -10.93 11.92 8.56
N PHE A 414 -10.57 10.69 8.92
CA PHE A 414 -10.68 10.20 10.30
C PHE A 414 -9.78 10.96 11.28
N HIS A 415 -8.55 11.29 10.90
CA HIS A 415 -7.66 12.08 11.75
C HIS A 415 -8.12 13.53 11.87
N ALA A 416 -8.62 14.11 10.77
CA ALA A 416 -9.10 15.49 10.71
C ALA A 416 -10.19 15.79 11.75
N ILE A 417 -10.98 14.78 12.15
CA ILE A 417 -12.00 14.91 13.20
C ILE A 417 -11.42 15.48 14.51
N ALA A 418 -10.27 14.95 14.93
CA ALA A 418 -9.65 15.32 16.21
C ALA A 418 -8.70 16.52 16.11
N TYR A 419 -8.54 17.10 14.90
CA TYR A 419 -7.61 18.20 14.67
C TYR A 419 -8.30 19.55 14.88
N PRO A 420 -7.62 20.57 15.43
CA PRO A 420 -8.15 21.92 15.60
C PRO A 420 -8.10 22.69 14.27
N ILE A 421 -8.70 22.13 13.21
CA ILE A 421 -8.77 22.74 11.88
C ILE A 421 -10.19 23.21 11.57
N ASP A 422 -10.28 24.15 10.63
CA ASP A 422 -11.53 24.66 10.06
C ASP A 422 -12.43 23.50 9.57
N PRO A 423 -13.73 23.45 9.97
CA PRO A 423 -14.66 22.43 9.49
C PRO A 423 -14.81 22.36 7.97
N LEU A 424 -14.67 23.48 7.25
CA LEU A 424 -14.66 23.50 5.78
C LEU A 424 -13.41 22.84 5.21
N LEU A 425 -12.26 22.99 5.87
CA LEU A 425 -11.05 22.27 5.47
C LEU A 425 -11.23 20.76 5.67
N ALA A 426 -11.88 20.34 6.76
CA ALA A 426 -12.21 18.93 6.98
C ALA A 426 -13.16 18.38 5.90
N LEU A 427 -14.16 19.16 5.47
CA LEU A 427 -15.03 18.81 4.34
C LEU A 427 -14.24 18.67 3.03
N GLU A 428 -13.30 19.58 2.74
CA GLU A 428 -12.46 19.48 1.53
C GLU A 428 -11.54 18.25 1.54
N ILE A 429 -11.00 17.87 2.71
CA ILE A 429 -10.26 16.61 2.86
C ILE A 429 -11.17 15.44 2.49
N SER A 430 -12.38 15.35 3.08
CA SER A 430 -13.36 14.32 2.75
C SER A 430 -13.72 14.30 1.25
N ARG A 431 -13.93 15.46 0.62
CA ARG A 431 -14.22 15.56 -0.82
C ARG A 431 -13.12 14.96 -1.69
N LYS A 432 -11.85 15.23 -1.40
CA LYS A 432 -10.72 14.67 -2.15
C LYS A 432 -10.66 13.14 -2.03
N TYR A 433 -10.91 12.60 -0.84
CA TYR A 433 -10.97 11.15 -0.64
C TYR A 433 -12.16 10.52 -1.36
N ALA A 434 -13.33 11.16 -1.37
CA ALA A 434 -14.48 10.69 -2.12
C ALA A 434 -14.22 10.67 -3.64
N VAL A 435 -13.62 11.72 -4.19
CA VAL A 435 -13.23 11.77 -5.62
C VAL A 435 -12.25 10.64 -5.95
N GLN A 436 -11.29 10.36 -5.07
CA GLN A 436 -10.38 9.23 -5.24
C GLN A 436 -11.13 7.89 -5.28
N CYS A 437 -12.15 7.71 -4.44
CA CYS A 437 -12.99 6.50 -4.47
C CYS A 437 -13.77 6.39 -5.79
N SER A 438 -14.28 7.50 -6.34
CA SER A 438 -14.91 7.52 -7.67
C SER A 438 -13.94 7.18 -8.80
N LEU A 439 -12.67 7.61 -8.72
CA LEU A 439 -11.63 7.24 -9.67
C LEU A 439 -11.24 5.76 -9.59
N ILE A 440 -11.30 5.15 -8.40
CA ILE A 440 -11.10 3.71 -8.23
C ILE A 440 -12.30 2.95 -8.80
N ALA A 441 -13.52 3.38 -8.47
CA ALA A 441 -14.77 2.80 -8.96
C ALA A 441 -14.84 2.77 -10.51
N SER A 442 -14.43 3.86 -11.18
CA SER A 442 -14.47 3.93 -12.64
C SER A 442 -13.56 2.91 -13.35
N ARG A 443 -12.51 2.43 -12.68
CA ARG A 443 -11.59 1.41 -13.23
C ARG A 443 -12.24 0.04 -13.37
N PHE A 444 -13.32 -0.24 -12.65
CA PHE A 444 -14.08 -1.48 -12.81
C PHE A 444 -14.92 -1.50 -14.10
N GLY A 445 -15.12 -0.34 -14.76
CA GLY A 445 -15.78 -0.27 -16.07
C GLY A 445 -17.23 -0.76 -16.10
N LEU A 446 -17.94 -0.71 -14.98
CA LEU A 446 -19.34 -1.14 -14.91
C LEU A 446 -20.26 -0.11 -15.58
N PRO A 447 -21.30 -0.55 -16.33
CA PRO A 447 -22.36 0.35 -16.77
C PRO A 447 -23.16 0.86 -15.56
N PRO A 448 -23.88 2.00 -15.69
CA PRO A 448 -24.80 2.47 -14.65
C PRO A 448 -25.80 1.38 -14.27
N PHE A 449 -26.03 1.21 -12.97
CA PHE A 449 -26.96 0.21 -12.46
C PHE A 449 -28.42 0.58 -12.76
N VAL A 450 -29.25 -0.45 -12.98
CA VAL A 450 -30.70 -0.27 -13.09
C VAL A 450 -31.30 -0.41 -11.68
N HIS A 451 -31.85 0.68 -11.18
CA HIS A 451 -32.46 0.72 -9.84
C HIS A 451 -33.88 0.15 -9.83
N PRO A 452 -34.38 -0.29 -8.66
CA PRO A 452 -35.77 -0.68 -8.48
C PRO A 452 -36.73 0.46 -8.89
N PRO A 453 -37.93 0.13 -9.42
CA PRO A 453 -38.89 1.16 -9.81
C PRO A 453 -39.33 2.01 -8.60
N PRO A 454 -39.44 3.34 -8.76
CA PRO A 454 -39.81 4.28 -7.70
C PRO A 454 -41.31 4.19 -7.35
N LEU A 455 -41.72 3.08 -6.73
CA LEU A 455 -43.09 2.87 -6.28
C LEU A 455 -43.22 3.28 -4.81
N PRO A 456 -44.09 4.26 -4.47
CA PRO A 456 -44.37 4.61 -3.08
C PRO A 456 -44.93 3.40 -2.34
N VAL A 457 -44.56 3.25 -1.06
CA VAL A 457 -45.23 2.29 -0.19
C VAL A 457 -46.64 2.83 0.08
N LYS A 458 -47.67 2.28 -0.58
CA LYS A 458 -49.06 2.75 -0.44
C LYS A 458 -49.65 2.23 0.88
N ALA A 459 -50.36 3.11 1.59
CA ALA A 459 -51.03 2.82 2.86
C ALA A 459 -52.16 1.77 2.79
N GLU A 460 -52.60 1.35 1.60
CA GLU A 460 -53.78 0.49 1.39
C GLU A 460 -53.42 -0.97 1.09
N GLY A 461 -52.59 -1.57 1.93
CA GLY A 461 -52.64 -3.01 2.21
C GLY A 461 -52.21 -3.98 1.11
N LYS A 462 -51.59 -3.52 0.02
CA LYS A 462 -50.88 -4.41 -0.91
C LYS A 462 -49.56 -3.78 -1.35
N HIS A 463 -48.45 -4.48 -1.04
CA HIS A 463 -47.17 -4.61 -1.77
C HIS A 463 -45.90 -4.36 -0.93
N GLY A 464 -44.86 -5.15 -1.29
CA GLY A 464 -43.40 -5.01 -1.11
C GLY A 464 -42.83 -4.25 0.10
N ARG A 465 -41.96 -4.91 0.85
CA ARG A 465 -41.15 -4.33 1.93
C ARG A 465 -40.04 -3.43 1.38
N LEU A 466 -39.68 -2.37 2.11
CA LEU A 466 -38.52 -1.53 1.82
C LEU A 466 -37.23 -2.29 2.12
N ARG A 467 -36.39 -2.49 1.12
CA ARG A 467 -35.11 -3.18 1.23
C ARG A 467 -34.01 -2.22 1.67
N VAL A 468 -33.50 -2.43 2.87
CA VAL A 468 -32.43 -1.63 3.48
C VAL A 468 -31.17 -2.48 3.61
N GLY A 469 -30.07 -2.01 3.04
CA GLY A 469 -28.78 -2.70 3.10
C GLY A 469 -27.80 -1.96 4.01
N TYR A 470 -27.22 -2.62 5.01
CA TYR A 470 -26.17 -2.09 5.87
C TYR A 470 -24.81 -2.66 5.45
N VAL A 471 -23.88 -1.79 5.07
CA VAL A 471 -22.52 -2.19 4.69
C VAL A 471 -21.55 -1.81 5.81
N SER A 472 -20.84 -2.79 6.36
CA SER A 472 -19.87 -2.54 7.44
C SER A 472 -18.74 -3.57 7.47
N SER A 473 -17.52 -3.09 7.73
CA SER A 473 -16.40 -3.92 8.21
C SER A 473 -16.41 -4.17 9.73
N ASP A 474 -17.36 -3.58 10.46
CA ASP A 474 -17.35 -3.56 11.91
C ASP A 474 -18.39 -4.50 12.55
N PHE A 475 -18.90 -5.47 11.77
CA PHE A 475 -19.73 -6.57 12.28
C PHE A 475 -18.86 -7.62 12.99
N GLY A 476 -18.60 -7.39 14.26
CA GLY A 476 -17.66 -8.14 15.10
C GLY A 476 -17.45 -7.47 16.45
N ASN A 477 -16.34 -7.73 17.14
CA ASN A 477 -15.99 -7.06 18.39
C ASN A 477 -15.47 -5.63 18.16
N HIS A 478 -16.36 -4.75 17.71
CA HIS A 478 -16.10 -3.35 17.43
C HIS A 478 -17.16 -2.45 18.08
N PRO A 479 -16.84 -1.19 18.48
CA PRO A 479 -17.81 -0.26 19.07
C PRO A 479 -19.13 -0.12 18.31
N LEU A 480 -19.12 -0.19 16.97
CA LEU A 480 -20.34 -0.17 16.16
C LEU A 480 -21.29 -1.31 16.55
N SER A 481 -20.81 -2.56 16.54
CA SER A 481 -21.60 -3.73 16.92
C SER A 481 -22.01 -3.71 18.39
N HIS A 482 -21.21 -3.09 19.27
CA HIS A 482 -21.56 -2.92 20.68
C HIS A 482 -22.81 -2.05 20.89
N LEU A 483 -23.04 -1.13 19.95
CA LEU A 483 -24.09 -0.12 20.04
C LEU A 483 -25.30 -0.45 19.15
N MET A 484 -25.07 -1.05 17.98
CA MET A 484 -26.09 -1.33 16.99
C MET A 484 -26.58 -2.78 16.96
N GLY A 485 -26.02 -3.67 17.79
CA GLY A 485 -26.21 -5.11 17.68
C GLY A 485 -27.66 -5.57 17.44
N SER A 486 -28.62 -5.02 18.18
CA SER A 486 -30.05 -5.33 18.00
C SER A 486 -30.79 -4.55 16.92
N VAL A 487 -30.23 -3.43 16.42
CA VAL A 487 -30.91 -2.58 15.43
C VAL A 487 -31.37 -3.40 14.22
N PHE A 488 -30.47 -4.24 13.71
CA PHE A 488 -30.70 -5.03 12.50
C PHE A 488 -31.86 -6.03 12.61
N GLY A 489 -32.10 -6.56 13.81
CA GLY A 489 -33.22 -7.48 14.09
C GLY A 489 -34.49 -6.80 14.59
N MET A 490 -34.42 -5.52 14.96
CA MET A 490 -35.53 -4.74 15.54
C MET A 490 -36.37 -3.99 14.50
N HIS A 491 -35.91 -3.92 13.24
CA HIS A 491 -36.73 -3.39 12.16
C HIS A 491 -38.03 -4.16 12.05
N ASP A 492 -39.11 -3.46 11.73
CA ASP A 492 -40.38 -4.14 11.51
C ASP A 492 -40.35 -4.96 10.21
N ARG A 493 -40.41 -6.29 10.37
CA ARG A 493 -40.31 -7.24 9.28
C ARG A 493 -41.51 -7.19 8.33
N ASP A 494 -42.65 -6.63 8.74
CA ASP A 494 -43.80 -6.53 7.84
C ASP A 494 -43.58 -5.46 6.76
N ASN A 495 -42.72 -4.46 6.99
CA ASN A 495 -42.50 -3.40 6.00
C ASN A 495 -41.03 -3.10 5.66
N VAL A 496 -40.04 -3.58 6.42
CA VAL A 496 -38.61 -3.41 6.13
C VAL A 496 -37.95 -4.77 5.99
N GLU A 497 -37.23 -4.98 4.89
CA GLU A 497 -36.40 -6.16 4.62
C GLU A 497 -34.92 -5.78 4.75
N VAL A 498 -34.24 -6.36 5.73
CA VAL A 498 -32.89 -5.94 6.15
C VAL A 498 -31.82 -6.87 5.59
N PHE A 499 -30.81 -6.27 4.97
CA PHE A 499 -29.61 -6.94 4.48
C PHE A 499 -28.37 -6.38 5.18
N CYS A 500 -27.48 -7.25 5.67
CA CYS A 500 -26.20 -6.87 6.26
C CYS A 500 -25.05 -7.43 5.41
N TYR A 501 -24.25 -6.55 4.81
CA TYR A 501 -23.08 -6.90 4.01
C TYR A 501 -21.80 -6.70 4.82
N ALA A 502 -21.19 -7.79 5.24
CA ALA A 502 -19.99 -7.78 6.06
C ALA A 502 -18.72 -7.70 5.21
N LEU A 503 -18.01 -6.57 5.33
CA LEU A 503 -16.73 -6.36 4.65
C LEU A 503 -15.55 -7.05 5.37
N SER A 504 -15.78 -7.53 6.60
CA SER A 504 -14.79 -8.26 7.41
C SER A 504 -15.17 -9.73 7.59
N GLN A 505 -14.13 -10.56 7.67
CA GLN A 505 -14.28 -11.98 7.98
C GLN A 505 -14.90 -12.17 9.37
N ASN A 506 -15.54 -13.31 9.57
CA ASN A 506 -16.09 -13.68 10.87
C ASN A 506 -14.97 -13.81 11.92
N ASP A 507 -15.01 -12.96 12.94
CA ASP A 507 -14.04 -12.95 14.05
C ASP A 507 -14.37 -13.97 15.16
N GLY A 508 -15.44 -14.74 15.01
CA GLY A 508 -15.88 -15.77 15.96
C GLY A 508 -16.52 -15.22 17.24
N THR A 509 -16.72 -13.90 17.32
CA THR A 509 -17.22 -13.25 18.54
C THR A 509 -18.73 -13.36 18.66
N GLU A 510 -19.24 -13.24 19.90
CA GLU A 510 -20.68 -13.22 20.17
C GLU A 510 -21.42 -12.11 19.40
N TRP A 511 -20.73 -11.01 19.10
CA TRP A 511 -21.29 -9.87 18.37
C TRP A 511 -21.61 -10.24 16.93
N ARG A 512 -20.67 -10.87 16.22
CA ARG A 512 -20.86 -11.34 14.85
C ARG A 512 -21.94 -12.40 14.77
N GLN A 513 -21.90 -13.39 15.66
CA GLN A 513 -22.90 -14.47 15.71
C GLN A 513 -24.32 -13.95 15.93
N ARG A 514 -24.48 -12.98 16.83
CA ARG A 514 -25.79 -12.39 17.13
C ARG A 514 -26.36 -11.61 15.95
N ILE A 515 -25.57 -10.72 15.35
CA ILE A 515 -26.03 -9.93 14.20
C ILE A 515 -26.40 -10.87 13.04
N GLN A 516 -25.62 -11.94 12.82
CA GLN A 516 -25.93 -12.98 11.84
C GLN A 516 -27.25 -13.71 12.10
N ALA A 517 -27.60 -13.93 13.36
CA ALA A 517 -28.83 -14.63 13.74
C ALA A 517 -30.08 -13.72 13.74
N GLU A 518 -29.92 -12.44 14.08
CA GLU A 518 -31.02 -11.48 14.24
C GLU A 518 -31.37 -10.76 12.93
N ALA A 519 -30.37 -10.44 12.10
CA ALA A 519 -30.59 -9.86 10.77
C ALA A 519 -31.29 -10.85 9.85
N GLU A 520 -32.16 -10.36 8.97
CA GLU A 520 -32.90 -11.23 8.07
C GLU A 520 -32.01 -11.85 6.98
N HIS A 521 -31.16 -11.03 6.37
CA HIS A 521 -30.13 -11.48 5.45
C HIS A 521 -28.77 -11.00 5.93
N PHE A 522 -27.84 -11.92 6.17
CA PHE A 522 -26.45 -11.59 6.49
C PHE A 522 -25.52 -12.23 5.47
N ILE A 523 -24.79 -11.40 4.73
CA ILE A 523 -23.90 -11.82 3.65
C ILE A 523 -22.46 -11.47 4.01
N ASP A 524 -21.60 -12.48 4.08
CA ASP A 524 -20.16 -12.28 4.18
C ASP A 524 -19.58 -11.99 2.79
N VAL A 525 -19.15 -10.74 2.58
CA VAL A 525 -18.56 -10.28 1.31
C VAL A 525 -17.08 -9.93 1.45
N SER A 526 -16.46 -10.32 2.57
CA SER A 526 -15.08 -9.93 2.91
C SER A 526 -14.03 -10.41 1.90
N ALA A 527 -14.29 -11.57 1.26
CA ALA A 527 -13.42 -12.13 0.22
C ALA A 527 -13.71 -11.62 -1.20
N MET A 528 -14.74 -10.79 -1.39
CA MET A 528 -15.20 -10.35 -2.72
C MET A 528 -14.58 -9.01 -3.13
N THR A 529 -14.39 -8.79 -4.43
CA THR A 529 -13.98 -7.49 -4.99
C THR A 529 -15.14 -6.49 -5.00
N SER A 530 -14.85 -5.19 -5.06
CA SER A 530 -15.85 -4.17 -4.76
C SER A 530 -16.95 -4.12 -5.83
N ASP A 531 -16.61 -4.44 -7.07
CA ASP A 531 -17.52 -4.53 -8.21
C ASP A 531 -18.51 -5.69 -8.07
N VAL A 532 -18.05 -6.84 -7.56
CA VAL A 532 -18.90 -8.00 -7.27
C VAL A 532 -19.90 -7.67 -6.17
N ILE A 533 -19.45 -6.97 -5.13
CA ILE A 533 -20.32 -6.53 -4.03
C ILE A 533 -21.38 -5.54 -4.54
N ALA A 534 -20.98 -4.57 -5.35
CA ALA A 534 -21.93 -3.60 -5.92
C ALA A 534 -22.99 -4.27 -6.82
N LYS A 535 -22.59 -5.24 -7.66
CA LYS A 535 -23.54 -6.03 -8.47
C LYS A 535 -24.52 -6.80 -7.59
N MET A 536 -24.03 -7.48 -6.56
CA MET A 536 -24.86 -8.22 -5.61
C MET A 536 -25.88 -7.30 -4.93
N ILE A 537 -25.46 -6.15 -4.41
CA ILE A 537 -26.35 -5.16 -3.79
C ILE A 537 -27.44 -4.70 -4.78
N ASN A 538 -27.11 -4.52 -6.06
CA ASN A 538 -28.09 -4.15 -7.07
C ASN A 538 -29.03 -5.31 -7.48
N GLU A 539 -28.53 -6.55 -7.50
CA GLU A 539 -29.29 -7.78 -7.72
C GLU A 539 -30.30 -8.02 -6.59
N ASP A 540 -29.89 -7.76 -5.35
CA ASP A 540 -30.73 -7.78 -4.14
C ASP A 540 -31.80 -6.68 -4.14
N LYS A 541 -31.75 -5.74 -5.09
CA LYS A 541 -32.70 -4.62 -5.23
C LYS A 541 -32.78 -3.74 -3.99
N ILE A 542 -31.62 -3.50 -3.36
CA ILE A 542 -31.54 -2.57 -2.22
C ILE A 542 -32.00 -1.18 -2.64
N GLN A 543 -32.92 -0.60 -1.87
CA GLN A 543 -33.51 0.71 -2.12
C GLN A 543 -32.80 1.80 -1.31
N VAL A 544 -32.44 1.50 -0.06
CA VAL A 544 -31.67 2.39 0.81
C VAL A 544 -30.42 1.65 1.27
N LEU A 545 -29.25 2.14 0.86
CA LEU A 545 -27.95 1.55 1.23
C LEU A 545 -27.23 2.43 2.25
N ILE A 546 -26.88 1.83 3.39
CA ILE A 546 -26.32 2.51 4.55
C ILE A 546 -24.83 2.21 4.65
N ASN A 547 -24.02 3.27 4.62
CA ASN A 547 -22.59 3.24 4.92
C ASN A 547 -22.40 3.38 6.43
N LEU A 548 -21.95 2.29 7.08
CA LEU A 548 -21.67 2.27 8.53
C LEU A 548 -20.17 2.39 8.87
N ASN A 549 -19.32 2.79 7.93
CA ASN A 549 -17.87 2.90 8.15
C ASN A 549 -17.32 4.33 7.98
N GLY A 550 -17.87 5.08 7.02
CA GLY A 550 -17.28 6.33 6.54
C GLY A 550 -15.87 6.14 5.97
N TYR A 551 -14.80 6.46 6.70
CA TYR A 551 -13.42 6.44 6.18
C TYR A 551 -12.45 5.47 6.87
N LYS A 552 -12.91 4.68 7.84
CA LYS A 552 -12.07 3.68 8.53
C LYS A 552 -12.59 2.28 8.22
N GLY A 553 -11.72 1.42 7.70
CA GLY A 553 -12.11 0.06 7.27
C GLY A 553 -13.16 0.03 6.15
N ALA A 554 -13.38 1.16 5.47
CA ALA A 554 -14.45 1.33 4.50
C ALA A 554 -14.02 0.89 3.09
N ARG A 555 -15.01 0.50 2.28
CA ARG A 555 -14.88 0.26 0.83
C ARG A 555 -15.82 1.19 0.08
N ASN A 556 -15.52 2.48 0.16
CA ASN A 556 -16.38 3.55 -0.35
C ASN A 556 -16.56 3.51 -1.88
N GLU A 557 -15.66 2.84 -2.60
CA GLU A 557 -15.81 2.57 -4.02
C GLU A 557 -17.07 1.76 -4.34
N ILE A 558 -17.59 0.95 -3.40
CA ILE A 558 -18.89 0.27 -3.54
C ILE A 558 -20.00 1.31 -3.72
N PHE A 559 -20.03 2.32 -2.84
CA PHE A 559 -21.00 3.41 -2.88
C PHE A 559 -20.76 4.35 -4.06
N ALA A 560 -19.50 4.56 -4.45
CA ALA A 560 -19.18 5.39 -5.61
C ALA A 560 -19.66 4.79 -6.94
N MET A 561 -19.84 3.46 -7.02
CA MET A 561 -20.49 2.79 -8.15
C MET A 561 -22.03 2.91 -8.15
N GLN A 562 -22.62 3.44 -7.07
CA GLN A 562 -24.06 3.69 -6.91
C GLN A 562 -24.93 2.46 -7.24
N PRO A 563 -24.81 1.33 -6.50
CA PRO A 563 -25.66 0.15 -6.74
C PRO A 563 -27.11 0.32 -6.26
N ALA A 564 -27.37 1.25 -5.34
CA ALA A 564 -28.69 1.59 -4.80
C ALA A 564 -29.06 3.05 -5.11
N PRO A 565 -30.37 3.37 -5.28
CA PRO A 565 -30.81 4.71 -5.66
C PRO A 565 -30.70 5.75 -4.53
N ILE A 566 -30.68 5.31 -3.27
CA ILE A 566 -30.51 6.17 -2.10
C ILE A 566 -29.36 5.60 -1.27
N GLN A 567 -28.37 6.43 -0.98
CA GLN A 567 -27.21 6.05 -0.17
C GLN A 567 -27.05 7.00 1.02
N VAL A 568 -26.83 6.42 2.20
CA VAL A 568 -26.90 7.14 3.47
C VAL A 568 -25.64 6.89 4.29
N SER A 569 -25.01 7.94 4.82
CA SER A 569 -23.99 7.81 5.85
C SER A 569 -24.62 7.76 7.22
N TYR A 570 -24.20 6.81 8.06
CA TYR A 570 -24.67 6.71 9.43
C TYR A 570 -23.61 6.13 10.39
N MET A 571 -23.47 6.75 11.56
CA MET A 571 -22.77 6.30 12.78
C MET A 571 -21.27 6.01 12.70
N GLY A 572 -20.78 5.28 11.70
CA GLY A 572 -19.38 4.82 11.62
C GLY A 572 -18.34 5.94 11.55
N PHE A 573 -18.76 7.14 11.12
CA PHE A 573 -17.90 8.29 10.98
C PHE A 573 -18.60 9.57 11.45
N PRO A 574 -18.09 10.25 12.49
CA PRO A 574 -18.73 11.44 13.07
C PRO A 574 -18.35 12.70 12.28
N GLY A 575 -18.66 12.72 10.99
CA GLY A 575 -18.41 13.82 10.07
C GLY A 575 -19.02 13.59 8.69
N THR A 576 -18.78 14.52 7.77
CA THR A 576 -19.21 14.40 6.37
C THR A 576 -18.31 13.46 5.57
N THR A 577 -18.93 12.60 4.77
CA THR A 577 -18.22 11.81 3.75
C THR A 577 -17.65 12.69 2.65
N GLY A 578 -18.17 13.92 2.43
CA GLY A 578 -17.76 14.77 1.32
C GLY A 578 -18.08 14.20 -0.06
N ALA A 579 -18.78 13.07 -0.12
CA ALA A 579 -19.04 12.33 -1.33
C ALA A 579 -20.30 12.83 -2.03
N SER A 580 -20.22 13.05 -3.34
CA SER A 580 -21.38 13.37 -4.18
C SER A 580 -22.32 12.17 -4.38
N TYR A 581 -21.86 10.97 -4.08
CA TYR A 581 -22.62 9.73 -4.21
C TYR A 581 -23.29 9.30 -2.89
N ILE A 582 -23.17 10.05 -1.79
CA ILE A 582 -23.92 9.81 -0.55
C ILE A 582 -24.95 10.92 -0.39
N ASP A 583 -26.23 10.55 -0.39
CA ASP A 583 -27.35 11.49 -0.45
C ASP A 583 -27.65 12.10 0.92
N TYR A 584 -27.68 11.27 1.97
CA TYR A 584 -28.13 11.67 3.30
C TYR A 584 -27.11 11.34 4.40
N LEU A 585 -27.12 12.16 5.45
CA LEU A 585 -26.45 11.89 6.72
C LEU A 585 -27.51 11.83 7.82
N VAL A 586 -27.65 10.68 8.47
CA VAL A 586 -28.53 10.53 9.64
C VAL A 586 -27.82 11.10 10.86
N THR A 587 -28.42 12.13 11.45
CA THR A 587 -27.89 12.94 12.54
C THR A 587 -29.05 13.45 13.42
N ASP A 588 -28.82 14.43 14.29
CA ASP A 588 -29.84 15.14 15.08
C ASP A 588 -29.56 16.65 15.09
N GLU A 589 -30.56 17.45 15.49
CA GLU A 589 -30.46 18.91 15.43
C GLU A 589 -29.38 19.46 16.38
N PHE A 590 -29.05 18.76 17.47
CA PHE A 590 -28.01 19.25 18.37
C PHE A 590 -26.62 19.01 17.80
N VAL A 591 -26.36 17.82 17.26
CA VAL A 591 -25.07 17.40 16.70
C VAL A 591 -24.77 18.13 15.40
N SER A 592 -25.76 18.22 14.51
CA SER A 592 -25.63 18.87 13.20
C SER A 592 -26.75 19.89 13.04
N PRO A 593 -26.70 21.03 13.75
CA PRO A 593 -27.74 22.04 13.67
C PRO A 593 -27.82 22.61 12.26
N THR A 594 -29.01 23.03 11.85
CA THR A 594 -29.27 23.50 10.48
C THR A 594 -28.33 24.65 10.06
N ARG A 595 -27.91 25.50 11.01
CA ARG A 595 -26.93 26.58 10.77
C ARG A 595 -25.56 26.10 10.28
N TYR A 596 -25.18 24.87 10.61
CA TYR A 596 -23.94 24.23 10.16
C TYR A 596 -24.17 23.28 8.97
N ALA A 597 -25.32 23.31 8.29
CA ALA A 597 -25.54 22.45 7.12
C ALA A 597 -24.49 22.65 6.00
N HIS A 598 -23.85 23.82 5.93
CA HIS A 598 -22.84 24.15 4.92
C HIS A 598 -21.51 23.37 5.05
N ILE A 599 -21.25 22.73 6.21
CA ILE A 599 -20.03 21.91 6.42
C ILE A 599 -20.26 20.42 6.10
N TYR A 600 -21.41 20.06 5.52
CA TYR A 600 -21.75 18.71 5.09
C TYR A 600 -22.07 18.68 3.59
N SER A 601 -21.64 17.64 2.88
CA SER A 601 -22.08 17.41 1.49
C SER A 601 -23.46 16.77 1.43
N GLU A 602 -23.77 15.91 2.40
CA GLU A 602 -25.02 15.17 2.49
C GLU A 602 -26.18 16.05 2.96
N LYS A 603 -27.41 15.62 2.68
CA LYS A 603 -28.60 16.22 3.26
C LYS A 603 -28.84 15.69 4.67
N LEU A 604 -29.01 16.60 5.62
CA LEU A 604 -29.18 16.25 7.03
C LEU A 604 -30.57 15.67 7.28
N VAL A 605 -30.59 14.49 7.90
CA VAL A 605 -31.81 13.84 8.38
C VAL A 605 -31.76 13.82 9.90
N HIS A 606 -32.58 14.66 10.52
CA HIS A 606 -32.59 14.80 11.98
C HIS A 606 -33.54 13.80 12.62
N LEU A 607 -33.01 12.90 13.43
CA LEU A 607 -33.80 12.08 14.34
C LEU A 607 -34.29 12.93 15.54
N PRO A 608 -35.42 12.58 16.18
CA PRO A 608 -36.10 13.47 17.13
C PRO A 608 -35.34 13.74 18.44
N HIS A 609 -34.54 12.77 18.93
CA HIS A 609 -33.89 12.85 20.25
C HIS A 609 -32.37 12.83 20.15
N CYS A 610 -31.82 11.73 19.64
CA CYS A 610 -30.40 11.53 19.44
C CYS A 610 -30.19 10.65 18.21
N TYR A 611 -29.20 10.99 17.39
CA TYR A 611 -28.82 10.14 16.27
C TYR A 611 -28.07 8.87 16.69
N PHE A 612 -27.45 8.91 17.88
CA PHE A 612 -26.52 7.91 18.36
C PHE A 612 -27.29 6.80 19.08
N VAL A 613 -27.47 5.66 18.40
CA VAL A 613 -28.12 4.48 18.98
C VAL A 613 -27.19 3.76 19.95
N ASN A 614 -27.77 3.02 20.89
CA ASN A 614 -27.06 2.07 21.73
C ASN A 614 -27.97 0.89 22.13
N ASP A 615 -27.34 -0.22 22.52
CA ASP A 615 -27.98 -1.52 22.77
C ASP A 615 -27.86 -1.95 24.26
N TYR A 616 -27.61 -1.02 25.16
CA TYR A 616 -27.29 -1.36 26.55
C TYR A 616 -28.47 -1.94 27.32
N LYS A 617 -29.70 -1.49 27.05
CA LYS A 617 -30.90 -2.02 27.74
C LYS A 617 -31.17 -3.48 27.41
N GLN A 618 -30.83 -3.91 26.20
CA GLN A 618 -31.01 -5.26 25.71
C GLN A 618 -29.87 -6.16 26.15
N LYS A 619 -28.61 -5.66 26.06
CA LYS A 619 -27.43 -6.50 26.22
C LYS A 619 -26.71 -6.33 27.57
N ASN A 620 -26.77 -5.16 28.18
CA ASN A 620 -25.95 -4.80 29.33
C ASN A 620 -26.81 -4.40 30.56
N CYS A 621 -28.07 -4.83 30.61
CA CYS A 621 -28.97 -4.58 31.75
C CYS A 621 -28.39 -5.15 33.05
N ASP A 622 -27.88 -6.38 33.00
CA ASP A 622 -27.37 -7.10 34.17
C ASP A 622 -25.92 -6.72 34.54
N VAL A 623 -25.24 -5.93 33.70
CA VAL A 623 -23.85 -5.53 33.91
C VAL A 623 -23.69 -4.75 35.22
N LEU A 624 -24.73 -4.04 35.63
CA LEU A 624 -24.78 -3.24 36.86
C LEU A 624 -25.49 -3.97 38.01
N SER A 625 -25.55 -5.31 37.95
CA SER A 625 -26.16 -6.14 38.98
C SER A 625 -25.41 -6.03 40.32
N PRO A 626 -26.12 -5.91 41.46
CA PRO A 626 -25.50 -5.76 42.77
C PRO A 626 -24.85 -7.04 43.32
N VAL A 627 -24.90 -8.16 42.59
CA VAL A 627 -24.48 -9.50 43.06
C VAL A 627 -22.96 -9.59 43.29
N CYS A 628 -22.15 -8.68 42.73
CA CYS A 628 -20.72 -8.55 43.05
C CYS A 628 -20.28 -7.09 42.88
N PRO A 629 -20.36 -6.25 43.93
CA PRO A 629 -20.05 -4.83 43.82
C PRO A 629 -18.54 -4.61 43.68
N HIS A 630 -18.13 -3.89 42.64
CA HIS A 630 -16.77 -3.44 42.48
C HIS A 630 -16.41 -2.37 43.49
N LYS A 631 -15.13 -2.30 43.86
CA LYS A 631 -14.62 -1.33 44.81
C LYS A 631 -13.55 -0.48 44.15
N ARG A 632 -13.46 0.78 44.58
CA ARG A 632 -12.36 1.69 44.21
C ARG A 632 -10.97 1.05 44.39
N SER A 633 -10.79 0.25 45.45
CA SER A 633 -9.54 -0.47 45.72
C SER A 633 -9.10 -1.42 44.60
N ASP A 634 -10.05 -1.96 43.85
CA ASP A 634 -9.78 -2.97 42.81
C ASP A 634 -9.05 -2.35 41.61
N TYR A 635 -9.13 -1.02 41.47
CA TYR A 635 -8.44 -0.23 40.45
C TYR A 635 -7.38 0.72 41.02
N GLY A 636 -6.98 0.51 42.29
CA GLY A 636 -6.01 1.38 42.96
C GLY A 636 -6.52 2.80 43.25
N LEU A 637 -7.84 3.00 43.28
CA LEU A 637 -8.44 4.30 43.54
C LEU A 637 -8.61 4.58 45.04
N PRO A 638 -8.42 5.84 45.47
CA PRO A 638 -8.67 6.26 46.84
C PRO A 638 -10.16 6.21 47.20
N LYS A 639 -10.48 5.80 48.43
CA LYS A 639 -11.87 5.66 48.91
C LYS A 639 -12.49 7.00 49.32
N ASP A 640 -11.67 7.97 49.69
CA ASP A 640 -12.02 9.21 50.38
C ASP A 640 -11.81 10.48 49.53
N LYS A 641 -11.42 10.32 48.26
CA LYS A 641 -11.23 11.42 47.31
C LYS A 641 -12.33 11.45 46.26
N PHE A 642 -12.59 12.64 45.74
CA PHE A 642 -13.43 12.82 44.56
C PHE A 642 -12.71 12.30 43.31
N ILE A 643 -13.38 11.53 42.46
CA ILE A 643 -12.82 10.91 41.26
C ILE A 643 -13.40 11.61 40.03
N PHE A 644 -12.62 12.49 39.42
CA PHE A 644 -12.88 12.90 38.04
C PHE A 644 -12.41 11.80 37.10
N ALA A 645 -13.17 11.46 36.07
CA ALA A 645 -12.80 10.40 35.13
C ALA A 645 -12.84 10.88 33.68
N CYS A 646 -11.94 10.36 32.86
CA CYS A 646 -12.03 10.43 31.41
C CYS A 646 -11.42 9.17 30.78
N PHE A 647 -12.27 8.32 30.22
CA PHE A 647 -11.86 7.06 29.62
C PHE A 647 -11.74 7.11 28.09
N ASN A 648 -11.61 8.32 27.55
CA ASN A 648 -11.30 8.51 26.14
C ASN A 648 -9.85 8.09 25.85
N GLN A 649 -9.59 7.68 24.61
CA GLN A 649 -8.21 7.52 24.16
C GLN A 649 -7.50 8.87 24.19
N LEU A 650 -6.19 8.85 24.50
CA LEU A 650 -5.42 10.05 24.79
C LEU A 650 -5.34 11.04 23.62
N TYR A 651 -5.45 10.57 22.37
CA TYR A 651 -5.45 11.44 21.19
C TYR A 651 -6.61 12.45 21.17
N LYS A 652 -7.70 12.21 21.91
CA LYS A 652 -8.85 13.12 22.01
C LYS A 652 -8.60 14.31 22.94
N MET A 653 -7.54 14.25 23.73
CA MET A 653 -7.13 15.28 24.68
C MET A 653 -6.09 16.20 24.05
N ASP A 654 -6.19 17.48 24.35
CA ASP A 654 -5.23 18.50 23.96
C ASP A 654 -4.76 19.31 25.18
N PRO A 655 -3.73 20.16 25.04
CA PRO A 655 -3.21 20.93 26.15
C PRO A 655 -4.26 21.81 26.82
N GLU A 656 -5.16 22.44 26.05
CA GLU A 656 -6.13 23.40 26.59
C GLU A 656 -7.13 22.74 27.55
N ILE A 657 -7.71 21.60 27.16
CA ILE A 657 -8.63 20.89 28.05
C ILE A 657 -7.91 20.26 29.24
N PHE A 658 -6.70 19.74 29.05
CA PHE A 658 -5.96 19.13 30.15
C PHE A 658 -5.48 20.17 31.18
N ASP A 659 -5.14 21.37 30.73
CA ASP A 659 -4.82 22.51 31.60
C ASP A 659 -6.05 22.93 32.41
N THR A 660 -7.23 22.90 31.79
CA THR A 660 -8.52 23.12 32.46
C THR A 660 -8.75 22.06 33.54
N TRP A 661 -8.49 20.77 33.26
CA TRP A 661 -8.59 19.71 34.26
C TRP A 661 -7.58 19.89 35.41
N CYS A 662 -6.37 20.35 35.12
CA CYS A 662 -5.40 20.68 36.15
C CYS A 662 -5.92 21.80 37.07
N ASN A 663 -6.60 22.80 36.52
CA ASN A 663 -7.24 23.86 37.32
C ASN A 663 -8.40 23.33 38.18
N ILE A 664 -9.24 22.44 37.65
CA ILE A 664 -10.30 21.75 38.40
C ILE A 664 -9.70 21.01 39.61
N VAL A 665 -8.67 20.19 39.39
CA VAL A 665 -8.01 19.41 40.44
C VAL A 665 -7.37 20.31 41.51
N LYS A 666 -6.78 21.46 41.12
CA LYS A 666 -6.26 22.45 42.08
C LYS A 666 -7.36 23.10 42.92
N ARG A 667 -8.53 23.36 42.32
CA ARG A 667 -9.71 23.92 43.02
C ARG A 667 -10.43 22.90 43.90
N VAL A 668 -10.22 21.60 43.66
CA VAL A 668 -10.76 20.49 44.44
C VAL A 668 -9.59 19.60 44.93
N PRO A 669 -8.78 20.06 45.89
CA PRO A 669 -7.51 19.40 46.24
C PRO A 669 -7.69 17.97 46.76
N ASN A 670 -8.85 17.63 47.35
CA ASN A 670 -9.20 16.27 47.75
C ASN A 670 -9.81 15.46 46.58
N SER A 671 -9.18 15.52 45.41
CA SER A 671 -9.61 14.80 44.21
C SER A 671 -8.45 14.14 43.47
N VAL A 672 -8.80 13.23 42.56
CA VAL A 672 -7.90 12.62 41.58
C VAL A 672 -8.58 12.62 40.20
N LEU A 673 -7.76 12.55 39.16
CA LEU A 673 -8.16 12.37 37.78
C LEU A 673 -7.83 10.94 37.34
N TRP A 674 -8.83 10.21 36.86
CA TRP A 674 -8.73 8.82 36.44
C TRP A 674 -8.84 8.68 34.93
N LEU A 675 -7.73 8.31 34.27
CA LEU A 675 -7.56 8.35 32.82
C LEU A 675 -7.35 6.95 32.22
N LEU A 676 -7.70 6.79 30.94
CA LEU A 676 -7.37 5.58 30.18
C LEU A 676 -5.89 5.57 29.77
N ARG A 677 -5.20 4.46 30.05
CA ARG A 677 -3.82 4.18 29.60
C ARG A 677 -3.83 3.66 28.17
N PHE A 678 -4.05 4.54 27.20
CA PHE A 678 -3.99 4.14 25.79
C PHE A 678 -3.59 5.27 24.84
N PRO A 679 -2.36 5.23 24.26
CA PRO A 679 -1.29 4.25 24.50
C PRO A 679 -0.57 4.46 25.84
N ALA A 680 0.11 3.43 26.36
CA ALA A 680 0.81 3.48 27.64
C ALA A 680 1.94 4.52 27.71
N THR A 681 2.59 4.81 26.57
CA THR A 681 3.66 5.81 26.47
C THR A 681 3.18 7.24 26.77
N GLY A 682 1.88 7.51 26.71
CA GLY A 682 1.33 8.82 27.06
C GLY A 682 1.26 9.09 28.57
N GLU A 683 1.23 8.06 29.42
CA GLU A 683 1.05 8.23 30.87
C GLU A 683 2.11 9.15 31.49
N MET A 684 3.39 8.91 31.18
CA MET A 684 4.49 9.70 31.74
C MET A 684 4.44 11.17 31.28
N ARG A 685 4.06 11.42 30.01
CA ARG A 685 3.96 12.79 29.46
C ARG A 685 2.81 13.54 30.10
N VAL A 686 1.65 12.91 30.25
CA VAL A 686 0.48 13.49 30.93
C VAL A 686 0.80 13.82 32.40
N LYS A 687 1.46 12.91 33.13
CA LYS A 687 1.89 13.16 34.51
C LYS A 687 2.91 14.29 34.62
N ALA A 688 3.91 14.34 33.73
CA ALA A 688 4.91 15.40 33.70
C ALA A 688 4.27 16.77 33.40
N HIS A 689 3.34 16.81 32.44
CA HIS A 689 2.61 18.03 32.10
C HIS A 689 1.73 18.51 33.25
N ALA A 690 1.04 17.61 33.96
CA ALA A 690 0.28 17.93 35.16
C ALA A 690 1.16 18.50 36.28
N ALA A 691 2.32 17.88 36.53
CA ALA A 691 3.29 18.36 37.51
C ALA A 691 3.77 19.79 37.20
N ALA A 692 4.03 20.09 35.93
CA ALA A 692 4.39 21.44 35.48
C ALA A 692 3.29 22.50 35.73
N ARG A 693 2.04 22.07 35.96
CA ARG A 693 0.88 22.93 36.28
C ARG A 693 0.47 22.92 37.74
N GLY A 694 1.30 22.31 38.60
CA GLY A 694 1.12 22.27 40.04
C GLY A 694 0.15 21.19 40.54
N VAL A 695 -0.12 20.16 39.74
CA VAL A 695 -0.90 18.99 40.16
C VAL A 695 0.04 17.85 40.51
N SER A 696 -0.16 17.20 41.66
CA SER A 696 0.70 16.07 42.05
C SER A 696 0.51 14.89 41.08
N PRO A 697 1.60 14.22 40.64
CA PRO A 697 1.49 13.00 39.82
C PRO A 697 0.62 11.90 40.45
N ASP A 698 0.54 11.83 41.78
CA ASP A 698 -0.30 10.87 42.51
C ASP A 698 -1.81 11.18 42.40
N GLN A 699 -2.17 12.39 41.97
CA GLN A 699 -3.55 12.75 41.65
C GLN A 699 -3.94 12.32 40.23
N ILE A 700 -3.01 11.81 39.41
CA ILE A 700 -3.30 11.32 38.07
C ILE A 700 -3.17 9.79 38.06
N ILE A 701 -4.30 9.10 38.06
CA ILE A 701 -4.37 7.64 38.09
C ILE A 701 -4.74 7.13 36.70
N PHE A 702 -4.11 6.04 36.28
CA PHE A 702 -4.37 5.43 34.97
C PHE A 702 -4.98 4.03 35.14
N THR A 703 -5.89 3.67 34.24
CA THR A 703 -6.45 2.32 34.11
C THR A 703 -6.26 1.79 32.70
N ASP A 704 -6.04 0.47 32.58
CA ASP A 704 -5.87 -0.18 31.29
C ASP A 704 -7.19 -0.28 30.50
N VAL A 705 -7.07 -0.64 29.23
CA VAL A 705 -8.24 -0.99 28.41
C VAL A 705 -8.92 -2.20 29.02
N ALA A 706 -10.24 -2.10 29.26
CA ALA A 706 -11.04 -3.15 29.85
C ALA A 706 -12.03 -3.72 28.83
N MET A 707 -12.47 -4.96 29.06
CA MET A 707 -13.61 -5.53 28.33
C MET A 707 -14.86 -4.67 28.54
N LYS A 708 -15.79 -4.70 27.57
CA LYS A 708 -16.94 -3.80 27.54
C LYS A 708 -17.77 -3.78 28.83
N HIS A 709 -18.14 -4.94 29.36
CA HIS A 709 -18.91 -5.04 30.61
C HIS A 709 -18.16 -4.43 31.80
N GLU A 710 -16.85 -4.65 31.88
CA GLU A 710 -16.01 -4.12 32.94
C GLU A 710 -15.82 -2.61 32.81
N HIS A 711 -15.71 -2.12 31.57
CA HIS A 711 -15.63 -0.69 31.28
C HIS A 711 -16.88 0.07 31.75
N ILE A 712 -18.07 -0.49 31.52
CA ILE A 712 -19.33 0.08 32.01
C ILE A 712 -19.35 0.01 33.54
N ARG A 713 -19.05 -1.15 34.14
CA ARG A 713 -19.09 -1.36 35.60
C ARG A 713 -18.19 -0.41 36.36
N ARG A 714 -16.92 -0.29 35.94
CA ARG A 714 -15.95 0.57 36.62
C ARG A 714 -16.33 2.04 36.57
N SER A 715 -17.17 2.43 35.60
CA SER A 715 -17.65 3.82 35.47
C SER A 715 -18.54 4.23 36.65
N GLU A 716 -19.20 3.29 37.34
CA GLU A 716 -19.95 3.58 38.57
C GLU A 716 -19.06 4.01 39.75
N LEU A 717 -17.74 3.78 39.69
CA LEU A 717 -16.81 4.11 40.76
C LEU A 717 -16.29 5.54 40.71
N ALA A 718 -16.47 6.22 39.58
CA ALA A 718 -16.13 7.62 39.40
C ALA A 718 -17.27 8.53 39.89
N ASP A 719 -16.96 9.80 40.15
CA ASP A 719 -17.94 10.78 40.64
C ASP A 719 -18.41 11.73 39.54
N LEU A 720 -17.51 12.16 38.65
CA LEU A 720 -17.85 13.02 37.51
C LEU A 720 -16.97 12.73 36.30
N PHE A 721 -17.58 12.60 35.13
CA PHE A 721 -16.86 12.45 33.88
C PHE A 721 -16.54 13.80 33.24
N LEU A 722 -15.30 13.99 32.80
CA LEU A 722 -14.82 15.19 32.12
C LEU A 722 -14.63 14.88 30.63
N ASP A 723 -15.54 15.38 29.78
CA ASP A 723 -15.49 15.15 28.33
C ASP A 723 -14.45 16.03 27.62
N THR A 724 -13.97 15.56 26.48
CA THR A 724 -12.97 16.23 25.64
C THR A 724 -13.64 17.04 24.50
N PRO A 725 -13.48 18.38 24.44
CA PRO A 725 -14.21 19.21 23.48
C PRO A 725 -13.81 19.00 22.01
N LEU A 726 -12.52 18.77 21.70
CA LEU A 726 -12.05 18.61 20.31
C LEU A 726 -12.52 17.31 19.64
N CYS A 727 -12.83 16.29 20.44
CA CYS A 727 -13.46 15.06 20.00
C CYS A 727 -14.12 14.43 21.23
N ASN A 728 -15.46 14.43 21.29
CA ASN A 728 -16.16 13.99 22.48
C ASN A 728 -16.02 12.48 22.74
N ALA A 729 -16.40 12.09 23.95
CA ALA A 729 -16.84 10.76 24.29
C ALA A 729 -18.08 10.41 23.45
N HIS A 730 -17.95 9.43 22.56
CA HIS A 730 -19.06 8.90 21.76
C HIS A 730 -19.57 7.63 22.44
N THR A 731 -19.03 6.47 22.06
CA THR A 731 -19.29 5.20 22.76
C THR A 731 -19.02 5.30 24.26
N THR A 732 -17.87 5.86 24.67
CA THR A 732 -17.55 6.10 26.08
C THR A 732 -18.61 6.96 26.79
N GLY A 733 -19.19 7.94 26.10
CA GLY A 733 -20.25 8.79 26.66
C GLY A 733 -21.51 7.99 26.95
N THR A 734 -21.87 7.06 26.07
CA THR A 734 -23.01 6.15 26.33
C THR A 734 -22.71 5.15 27.45
N ASP A 735 -21.47 4.64 27.54
CA ASP A 735 -21.04 3.70 28.58
C ASP A 735 -21.19 4.31 29.98
N ILE A 736 -20.70 5.54 30.15
CA ILE A 736 -20.70 6.20 31.46
C ILE A 736 -22.10 6.67 31.85
N LEU A 737 -22.92 7.14 30.89
CA LEU A 737 -24.31 7.51 31.17
C LEU A 737 -25.16 6.29 31.55
N TRP A 738 -24.89 5.11 30.99
CA TRP A 738 -25.57 3.87 31.38
C TRP A 738 -25.27 3.48 32.83
N ALA A 739 -24.01 3.66 33.26
CA ALA A 739 -23.57 3.52 34.65
C ALA A 739 -24.16 4.60 35.58
N GLY A 740 -24.79 5.64 35.02
CA GLY A 740 -25.34 6.76 35.77
C GLY A 740 -24.28 7.78 36.23
N LEU A 741 -23.09 7.78 35.61
CA LEU A 741 -22.04 8.75 35.87
C LEU A 741 -22.36 10.06 35.13
N PRO A 742 -22.54 11.20 35.83
CA PRO A 742 -22.75 12.48 35.17
C PRO A 742 -21.51 12.92 34.37
N MET A 743 -21.71 13.70 33.30
CA MET A 743 -20.63 14.19 32.45
C MET A 743 -20.72 15.71 32.26
N ILE A 744 -19.58 16.39 32.15
CA ILE A 744 -19.51 17.78 31.68
C ILE A 744 -18.94 17.82 30.27
N THR A 745 -19.64 18.46 29.34
CA THR A 745 -19.24 18.59 27.93
C THR A 745 -19.40 20.01 27.39
N LEU A 746 -18.47 20.41 26.52
CA LEU A 746 -18.43 21.72 25.86
C LEU A 746 -18.57 21.51 24.34
N PRO A 747 -19.75 21.77 23.76
CA PRO A 747 -19.98 21.57 22.34
C PRO A 747 -19.33 22.68 21.49
N LEU A 748 -18.55 22.29 20.48
CA LEU A 748 -17.95 23.21 19.49
C LEU A 748 -18.71 23.14 18.15
N GLU A 749 -18.04 23.34 17.00
CA GLU A 749 -18.69 23.45 15.68
C GLU A 749 -18.87 22.11 14.95
N LYS A 750 -17.85 21.24 14.98
CA LYS A 750 -17.83 19.98 14.21
C LYS A 750 -18.76 18.92 14.84
N MET A 751 -19.30 18.01 14.03
CA MET A 751 -20.11 16.87 14.48
C MET A 751 -19.51 16.14 15.69
N ALA A 752 -18.25 15.71 15.59
CA ALA A 752 -17.57 14.96 16.65
C ALA A 752 -17.37 15.71 17.98
N THR A 753 -17.52 17.04 17.97
CA THR A 753 -17.40 17.92 19.15
C THR A 753 -18.74 18.16 19.84
N ARG A 754 -19.84 17.61 19.31
CA ARG A 754 -21.21 17.85 19.79
C ARG A 754 -21.97 16.58 20.18
N VAL A 755 -21.39 15.41 19.94
CA VAL A 755 -22.03 14.10 20.21
C VAL A 755 -22.37 13.96 21.69
N ALA A 756 -21.44 14.24 22.61
CA ALA A 756 -21.69 14.09 24.04
C ALA A 756 -22.86 14.95 24.52
N GLY A 757 -22.99 16.18 24.01
CA GLY A 757 -24.13 17.04 24.35
C GLY A 757 -25.46 16.48 23.87
N SER A 758 -25.51 15.83 22.70
CA SER A 758 -26.72 15.12 22.24
C SER A 758 -27.06 13.92 23.12
N LEU A 759 -26.05 13.15 23.54
CA LEU A 759 -26.25 12.06 24.52
C LEU A 759 -26.85 12.62 25.83
N CYS A 760 -26.28 13.71 26.35
CA CYS A 760 -26.77 14.38 27.55
C CYS A 760 -28.23 14.84 27.41
N LEU A 761 -28.59 15.48 26.29
CA LEU A 761 -29.98 15.91 26.05
C LEU A 761 -30.96 14.75 25.97
N ALA A 762 -30.57 13.64 25.36
CA ALA A 762 -31.43 12.46 25.24
C ALA A 762 -31.65 11.72 26.58
N THR A 763 -30.88 12.04 27.63
CA THR A 763 -31.24 11.65 28.99
C THR A 763 -32.37 12.49 29.58
N GLY A 764 -32.62 13.69 29.06
CA GLY A 764 -33.51 14.69 29.66
C GLY A 764 -32.86 15.56 30.74
N LEU A 765 -31.54 15.41 30.98
CA LEU A 765 -30.77 16.16 31.98
C LEU A 765 -29.64 17.00 31.36
N GLY A 766 -29.75 17.36 30.08
CA GLY A 766 -28.70 18.06 29.34
C GLY A 766 -28.27 19.39 29.96
N ASP A 767 -29.20 20.16 30.54
CA ASP A 767 -28.93 21.49 31.13
C ASP A 767 -27.95 21.43 32.31
N GLU A 768 -27.89 20.30 33.01
CA GLU A 768 -26.96 20.08 34.14
C GLU A 768 -25.56 19.68 33.67
N MET A 769 -25.42 19.20 32.41
CA MET A 769 -24.23 18.54 31.88
C MET A 769 -23.55 19.30 30.72
N ILE A 770 -24.27 20.18 30.04
CA ILE A 770 -23.77 20.94 28.88
C ILE A 770 -23.43 22.35 29.31
N VAL A 771 -22.23 22.80 28.95
CA VAL A 771 -21.73 24.14 29.23
C VAL A 771 -21.45 24.91 27.95
N SER A 772 -21.30 26.23 28.04
CA SER A 772 -21.14 27.12 26.89
C SER A 772 -19.72 27.71 26.73
N SER A 773 -18.85 27.53 27.71
CA SER A 773 -17.47 28.03 27.68
C SER A 773 -16.53 27.19 28.53
N THR A 774 -15.22 27.30 28.30
CA THR A 774 -14.18 26.66 29.13
C THR A 774 -14.27 27.11 30.59
N LYS A 775 -14.64 28.36 30.84
CA LYS A 775 -14.84 28.87 32.20
C LYS A 775 -16.01 28.19 32.90
N GLU A 776 -17.14 28.06 32.20
CA GLU A 776 -18.31 27.35 32.71
C GLU A 776 -18.04 25.84 32.89
N TYR A 777 -17.24 25.24 32.00
CA TYR A 777 -16.76 23.86 32.15
C TYR A 777 -16.05 23.65 33.49
N GLU A 778 -15.07 24.52 33.79
CA GLU A 778 -14.31 24.47 35.04
C GLU A 778 -15.21 24.74 36.25
N ASP A 779 -16.05 25.77 36.18
CA ASP A 779 -16.92 26.16 37.29
C ASP A 779 -17.99 25.12 37.60
N ARG A 780 -18.61 24.50 36.59
CA ARG A 780 -19.60 23.43 36.77
C ARG A 780 -18.97 22.17 37.35
N ALA A 781 -17.79 21.79 36.89
CA ALA A 781 -17.08 20.63 37.44
C ALA A 781 -16.73 20.83 38.92
N VAL A 782 -16.26 22.03 39.29
CA VAL A 782 -15.95 22.38 40.69
C VAL A 782 -17.22 22.49 41.53
N GLU A 783 -18.31 23.06 41.00
CA GLU A 783 -19.60 23.12 41.69
C GLU A 783 -20.10 21.72 42.07
N LEU A 784 -20.15 20.79 41.11
CA LEU A 784 -20.61 19.42 41.36
C LEU A 784 -19.69 18.68 42.33
N ALA A 785 -18.37 18.89 42.24
CA ALA A 785 -17.42 18.24 43.12
C ALA A 785 -17.44 18.77 44.56
N THR A 786 -17.84 20.02 44.76
CA THR A 786 -17.94 20.67 46.08
C THR A 786 -19.36 20.67 46.65
N ASN A 787 -20.34 20.19 45.89
CA ASN A 787 -21.73 20.04 46.32
C ASN A 787 -22.23 18.58 46.18
N PRO A 788 -21.91 17.71 47.17
CA PRO A 788 -22.29 16.30 47.12
C PRO A 788 -23.79 16.05 46.99
N ALA A 789 -24.63 16.93 47.55
CA ALA A 789 -26.08 16.80 47.46
C ALA A 789 -26.59 16.98 46.02
N LYS A 790 -26.08 18.01 45.32
CA LYS A 790 -26.43 18.26 43.91
C LYS A 790 -25.96 17.11 43.01
N LEU A 791 -24.71 16.67 43.18
CA LEU A 791 -24.16 15.56 42.40
C LEU A 791 -24.90 14.25 42.64
N GLN A 792 -25.22 13.93 43.90
CA GLN A 792 -25.96 12.72 44.24
C GLN A 792 -27.39 12.76 43.66
N ALA A 793 -28.06 13.91 43.69
CA ALA A 793 -29.37 14.08 43.07
C ALA A 793 -29.31 13.84 41.55
N LEU A 794 -28.32 14.41 40.86
CA LEU A 794 -28.10 14.21 39.42
C LEU A 794 -27.81 12.73 39.09
N THR A 795 -26.91 12.10 39.86
CA THR A 795 -26.54 10.68 39.72
C THR A 795 -27.75 9.77 39.92
N ASN A 796 -28.53 9.99 40.97
CA ASN A 796 -29.74 9.20 41.25
C ASN A 796 -30.76 9.34 40.12
N LYS A 797 -30.95 10.56 39.62
CA LYS A 797 -31.88 10.83 38.52
C LYS A 797 -31.43 10.16 37.22
N LEU A 798 -30.14 10.17 36.89
CA LEU A 798 -29.60 9.40 35.74
C LEU A 798 -29.88 7.90 35.89
N LYS A 799 -29.64 7.33 37.07
CA LYS A 799 -29.89 5.91 37.34
C LYS A 799 -31.38 5.55 37.26
N GLU A 800 -32.26 6.44 37.71
CA GLU A 800 -33.71 6.27 37.64
C GLU A 800 -34.20 6.27 36.19
N ILE A 801 -33.79 7.26 35.39
CA ILE A 801 -34.33 7.46 34.04
C ILE A 801 -33.67 6.60 32.96
N ARG A 802 -32.53 5.96 33.22
CA ARG A 802 -31.79 5.19 32.19
C ARG A 802 -32.63 4.13 31.48
N LEU A 803 -33.67 3.58 32.14
CA LEU A 803 -34.54 2.56 31.55
C LEU A 803 -35.69 3.13 30.71
N THR A 804 -35.97 4.43 30.83
CA THR A 804 -37.14 5.10 30.25
C THR A 804 -36.78 6.27 29.34
N CYS A 805 -35.56 6.82 29.43
CA CYS A 805 -35.15 7.94 28.60
C CYS A 805 -34.94 7.49 27.13
N PRO A 806 -35.15 8.40 26.16
CA PRO A 806 -34.96 8.11 24.74
C PRO A 806 -33.58 7.56 24.39
N LEU A 807 -32.54 7.94 25.13
CA LEU A 807 -31.16 7.51 24.85
C LEU A 807 -31.01 5.99 24.83
N PHE A 808 -31.66 5.25 25.74
CA PHE A 808 -31.53 3.78 25.86
C PHE A 808 -32.79 3.02 25.38
N ASP A 809 -33.66 3.68 24.62
CA ASP A 809 -34.84 3.06 24.00
C ASP A 809 -34.58 2.73 22.53
N THR A 810 -33.81 1.65 22.31
CA THR A 810 -33.41 1.18 20.98
C THR A 810 -34.61 0.89 20.09
N ALA A 811 -35.71 0.35 20.62
CA ALA A 811 -36.89 0.04 19.82
C ALA A 811 -37.59 1.31 19.31
N ARG A 812 -37.76 2.33 20.16
CA ARG A 812 -38.25 3.64 19.73
C ARG A 812 -37.30 4.28 18.71
N TRP A 813 -36.00 4.15 18.92
CA TRP A 813 -35.00 4.67 18.02
C TRP A 813 -35.08 4.01 16.62
N VAL A 814 -35.22 2.69 16.54
CA VAL A 814 -35.37 1.95 15.27
C VAL A 814 -36.64 2.37 14.54
N ARG A 815 -37.78 2.55 15.23
CA ARG A 815 -39.00 3.09 14.60
C ARG A 815 -38.78 4.47 13.98
N ASN A 816 -38.00 5.34 14.65
CA ASN A 816 -37.64 6.65 14.10
C ASN A 816 -36.71 6.54 12.89
N LEU A 817 -35.82 5.55 12.86
CA LEU A 817 -34.98 5.28 11.70
C LEU A 817 -35.82 4.76 10.52
N ASP A 818 -36.79 3.88 10.77
CA ASP A 818 -37.72 3.39 9.74
C ASP A 818 -38.51 4.56 9.14
N ARG A 819 -39.05 5.46 9.97
CA ARG A 819 -39.69 6.71 9.51
C ARG A 819 -38.78 7.50 8.56
N ALA A 820 -37.49 7.60 8.89
CA ALA A 820 -36.51 8.28 8.04
C ALA A 820 -36.37 7.59 6.68
N TYR A 821 -36.21 6.26 6.65
CA TYR A 821 -36.06 5.51 5.41
C TYR A 821 -37.29 5.58 4.51
N PHE A 822 -38.48 5.47 5.09
CA PHE A 822 -39.73 5.65 4.36
C PHE A 822 -39.84 7.04 3.74
N LYS A 823 -39.47 8.08 4.50
CA LYS A 823 -39.49 9.46 4.00
C LYS A 823 -38.48 9.68 2.87
N MET A 824 -37.26 9.17 3.00
CA MET A 824 -36.26 9.19 1.92
C MET A 824 -36.79 8.51 0.65
N TRP A 825 -37.39 7.32 0.79
CA TRP A 825 -37.96 6.58 -0.33
C TRP A 825 -39.13 7.32 -0.98
N ASN A 826 -40.02 7.93 -0.19
CA ASN A 826 -41.14 8.72 -0.72
C ASN A 826 -40.67 9.98 -1.46
N ILE A 827 -39.62 10.66 -0.97
CA ILE A 827 -39.00 11.79 -1.69
C ILE A 827 -38.46 11.32 -3.04
N TYR A 828 -37.71 10.22 -3.07
CA TYR A 828 -37.19 9.62 -4.31
C TYR A 828 -38.32 9.24 -5.28
N CYS A 829 -39.39 8.59 -4.76
CA CYS A 829 -40.53 8.18 -5.56
C CYS A 829 -41.30 9.36 -6.18
N SER A 830 -41.24 10.53 -5.55
CA SER A 830 -41.81 11.77 -6.10
C SER A 830 -40.98 12.42 -7.20
N GLY A 831 -39.83 11.83 -7.58
CA GLY A 831 -38.90 12.38 -8.56
C GLY A 831 -38.12 13.60 -8.07
N ARG A 832 -38.14 13.87 -6.75
CA ARG A 832 -37.43 14.99 -6.14
C ARG A 832 -36.00 14.60 -5.79
N HIS A 833 -35.11 15.58 -5.84
CA HIS A 833 -33.74 15.43 -5.34
C HIS A 833 -33.71 15.30 -3.81
N PRO A 834 -32.65 14.69 -3.23
CA PRO A 834 -32.47 14.66 -1.78
C PRO A 834 -32.58 16.05 -1.14
N GLU A 835 -33.36 16.15 -0.08
CA GLU A 835 -33.60 17.39 0.69
C GLU A 835 -33.50 17.12 2.21
N PRO A 836 -33.03 18.09 3.02
CA PRO A 836 -32.95 17.89 4.46
C PRO A 836 -34.34 17.84 5.10
N PHE A 837 -34.53 17.00 6.12
CA PHE A 837 -35.79 16.93 6.85
C PHE A 837 -35.61 16.48 8.29
N LYS A 838 -36.63 16.73 9.11
CA LYS A 838 -36.72 16.26 10.49
C LYS A 838 -37.73 15.14 10.57
N VAL A 839 -37.34 14.03 11.18
CA VAL A 839 -38.26 12.96 11.56
C VAL A 839 -39.12 13.48 12.71
N LYS A 840 -40.42 13.23 12.64
CA LYS A 840 -41.35 13.47 13.72
C LYS A 840 -41.83 12.12 14.26
N GLU A 841 -42.03 12.07 15.56
CA GLU A 841 -42.79 10.97 16.14
C GLU A 841 -44.27 11.21 15.83
N ASP A 842 -45.01 10.13 15.58
CA ASP A 842 -46.43 10.16 15.22
C ASP A 842 -46.68 10.93 13.91
N ASP A 843 -45.83 10.68 12.90
CA ASP A 843 -45.94 11.27 11.57
C ASP A 843 -47.00 10.50 10.77
N SER A 844 -48.17 11.11 10.54
CA SER A 844 -49.28 10.47 9.80
C SER A 844 -48.95 10.14 8.33
N GLU A 845 -47.81 10.58 7.82
CA GLU A 845 -47.24 10.12 6.54
C GLU A 845 -46.62 8.71 6.64
N PHE A 846 -46.24 8.27 7.83
CA PHE A 846 -45.70 6.94 8.10
C PHE A 846 -46.84 5.92 8.30
N PRO A 847 -46.79 4.74 7.65
CA PRO A 847 -47.88 3.77 7.69
C PRO A 847 -48.28 3.29 9.10
N TYR A 848 -47.37 3.38 10.06
CA TYR A 848 -47.53 2.86 11.42
C TYR A 848 -48.13 3.84 12.42
N ASP A 849 -48.13 5.13 12.09
CA ASP A 849 -48.60 6.20 12.99
C ASP A 849 -50.06 6.58 12.71
N ARG A 850 -50.76 5.76 11.90
CA ARG A 850 -52.17 5.93 11.52
C ARG A 850 -53.12 5.06 12.31
#